data_AF-A0AA45US70-F1
#
_entry.id   AF-A0AA45US70-F1
#
_cell.length_a   1.000
_cell.length_b   1.000
_cell.length_c   1.000
_cell.angle_alpha   90.00
_cell.angle_beta   90.00
_cell.angle_gamma   90.00
#
_symmetry.space_group_name_H-M   'P 1'
#
loop_
_entity.id
_entity.type
_entity.pdbx_description
1 polymer ?
#
loop_
_entity_poly.entity_id
_entity_poly.type
_entity_poly.pdbx_seq_one_letter_code
_entity_poly.pdbx_strand_id
1 'polypeptide(L)'
;MSSPLFAAIADAIEKNLTQIILKPMESILGSKISKDLTQAFLQREQFSTHADAILQKNLKILSSTYGRTIPKIYGTTRVVGNIIWAKPIQYSQHQQVLHNSSQSSTKSTTTTSYNATLAIAICQGPIHEISKIWANEKPLNLATITYRLYKGTETQDPDPLILNTEANAPAYRGIAYIVIENLPLQNYNNSIPSIVFEVTAYPEEFLQNHVSKQILAIHTVGPGEFTYDTKIQKRFNVETINGKEIPYGTAKNINGEFENTYSILGLNSLHNYYANVQWIAVTVHWFASHSDIQKCTLKPGTSLTTALKTIPDTWQVGNYNCSNAHAIPLVNNHPKFEGTTSDTSLLRYISELRSRKYKVLLLLKIVVLNGDDFKLHCEDAKHINKFFEQQYQPFVAHYYKLSKNAIDAFVIASGLSQLTKIQDENDKFPAVTSLRTIASHAKTFLGNSVIITYAADYDEYHSHNGVYNMDELWLSSAIDVIGINAYFPLLPPGLSFEKLSIEEIAKLWESGEGYSYFYDETDTDKKRPIAYTHPRSAWKNIQYWWESRIKSTAKTADSTEKLIDKKIWFIEYGFRSVENCINRNTSLDFMNDIMDYTSSINIDYLSQKVAIEGTLKAWKSSNMVERIFLYGWDLRPQRNTDTNSFKRWQSSFFVNRKIMLITLSDIIQDVLQRSGIDQLTVNIQNIDKAIYGYSISKKLSAWDIIKELQSVYNFTIREESNQITLYSMPPKNVIAISKNDIEIENCTVTRTAANLHNTPVLFYISMRFDYQIRSQSYSTHKTTHNITDTVHTSLVLDDKQAEKIVLHTYDEIITKNTIYKMTLPLRYLHLKIGDIIEVKLEYLNDTIKIMEMRILSTHIHIMGYACSVAPFNAGVFPI
;
A
#
# COMPACT_ATOMS: atom_id res chain seq x y z
N MET A 1 -8.02 42.62 66.12
CA MET A 1 -6.68 41.99 66.14
C MET A 1 -6.71 40.77 65.23
N SER A 2 -6.46 41.00 63.94
CA SER A 2 -6.41 39.99 62.89
C SER A 2 -4.98 39.47 62.76
N SER A 3 -4.82 38.15 62.91
CA SER A 3 -3.52 37.47 62.98
C SER A 3 -2.64 37.76 61.74
N PRO A 4 -1.35 38.13 61.92
CA PRO A 4 -0.37 38.33 60.83
C PRO A 4 -0.17 37.09 59.94
N LEU A 5 -0.61 35.92 60.39
CA LEU A 5 -0.41 34.64 59.73
C LEU A 5 -1.18 34.53 58.41
N PHE A 6 -2.41 35.05 58.35
CA PHE A 6 -3.24 34.94 57.14
C PHE A 6 -2.83 35.92 56.04
N ALA A 7 -2.38 37.13 56.42
CA ALA A 7 -1.81 38.09 55.47
C ALA A 7 -0.48 37.60 54.89
N ALA A 8 0.35 36.93 55.70
CA ALA A 8 1.61 36.33 55.24
C ALA A 8 1.39 35.14 54.29
N ILE A 9 0.35 34.33 54.51
CA ILE A 9 0.00 33.21 53.62
C ILE A 9 -0.59 33.71 52.30
N ALA A 10 -1.46 34.73 52.34
CA ALA A 10 -2.02 35.32 51.13
C ALA A 10 -0.96 36.04 50.28
N ASP A 11 -0.09 36.84 50.89
CA ASP A 11 1.00 37.55 50.18
C ASP A 11 2.07 36.58 49.64
N ALA A 12 2.28 35.43 50.32
CA ALA A 12 3.14 34.35 49.81
C ALA A 12 2.50 33.56 48.66
N ILE A 13 1.19 33.38 48.64
CA ILE A 13 0.48 32.68 47.56
C ILE A 13 0.40 33.58 46.32
N GLU A 14 0.11 34.87 46.50
CA GLU A 14 -0.05 35.84 45.41
C GLU A 14 1.30 36.20 44.75
N LYS A 15 2.38 36.39 45.54
CA LYS A 15 3.73 36.58 44.98
C LYS A 15 4.30 35.33 44.31
N ASN A 16 4.00 34.13 44.82
CA ASN A 16 4.44 32.89 44.16
C ASN A 16 3.66 32.62 42.87
N LEU A 17 2.33 32.76 42.86
CA LEU A 17 1.52 32.53 41.65
C LEU A 17 1.85 33.50 40.50
N THR A 18 2.14 34.76 40.83
CA THR A 18 2.47 35.78 39.81
C THR A 18 3.90 35.62 39.27
N GLN A 19 4.83 35.03 40.04
CA GLN A 19 6.19 34.71 39.56
C GLN A 19 6.28 33.34 38.83
N ILE A 20 5.39 32.40 39.12
CA ILE A 20 5.32 31.07 38.47
C ILE A 20 4.95 31.17 36.98
N ILE A 21 4.25 32.22 36.56
CA ILE A 21 3.71 32.35 35.19
C ILE A 21 4.71 33.00 34.20
N LEU A 22 5.85 33.59 34.65
CA LEU A 22 6.63 34.49 33.79
C LEU A 22 8.13 34.19 33.53
N LYS A 23 8.81 33.18 34.11
CA LYS A 23 10.18 32.78 33.67
C LYS A 23 10.54 31.29 33.88
N PRO A 24 11.45 30.71 33.08
CA PRO A 24 11.76 29.27 33.09
C PRO A 24 12.52 28.83 34.35
N MET A 25 12.18 27.63 34.82
CA MET A 25 12.66 26.96 36.03
C MET A 25 14.09 26.40 35.90
N GLU A 26 15.06 26.90 36.68
CA GLU A 26 16.31 26.12 36.88
C GLU A 26 16.92 26.07 38.29
N SER A 27 16.60 26.90 39.29
CA SER A 27 17.47 26.94 40.49
C SER A 27 16.88 26.60 41.87
N ILE A 28 15.58 26.31 42.04
CA ILE A 28 15.05 26.04 43.39
C ILE A 28 13.96 24.97 43.38
N LEU A 29 14.29 23.69 43.21
CA LEU A 29 13.41 22.55 43.57
C LEU A 29 14.22 21.25 43.77
N GLY A 30 15.13 21.24 44.75
CA GLY A 30 16.00 20.09 45.04
C GLY A 30 15.43 19.02 45.98
N SER A 31 14.47 19.33 46.86
CA SER A 31 14.12 18.40 47.97
C SER A 31 12.64 18.05 48.12
N LYS A 32 11.71 18.76 47.47
CA LYS A 32 10.28 18.43 47.48
C LYS A 32 9.79 17.65 46.25
N ILE A 33 10.54 17.72 45.14
CA ILE A 33 10.21 17.03 43.89
C ILE A 33 10.39 15.51 43.97
N SER A 34 11.26 14.97 44.83
CA SER A 34 11.52 13.51 44.82
C SER A 34 10.37 12.69 45.39
N LYS A 35 9.59 13.24 46.34
CA LYS A 35 8.38 12.56 46.85
C LYS A 35 7.18 12.76 45.91
N ASP A 36 6.97 13.97 45.38
CA ASP A 36 5.83 14.25 44.51
C ASP A 36 6.00 13.67 43.08
N LEU A 37 7.21 13.56 42.51
CA LEU A 37 7.39 12.87 41.21
C LEU A 37 7.29 11.36 41.32
N THR A 38 7.75 10.78 42.43
CA THR A 38 7.57 9.34 42.66
C THR A 38 6.07 9.05 42.88
N GLN A 39 5.32 9.95 43.53
CA GLN A 39 3.87 9.81 43.70
C GLN A 39 3.05 10.20 42.47
N ALA A 40 3.51 11.10 41.60
CA ALA A 40 2.89 11.48 40.31
C ALA A 40 3.19 10.50 39.17
N PHE A 41 4.15 9.58 39.35
CA PHE A 41 4.37 8.41 38.48
C PHE A 41 3.80 7.10 39.07
N LEU A 42 3.71 6.99 40.41
CA LEU A 42 3.05 5.85 41.10
C LEU A 42 1.52 5.99 41.14
N GLN A 43 0.99 7.20 41.33
CA GLN A 43 -0.24 7.56 40.62
C GLN A 43 0.18 7.49 39.17
N ARG A 44 -0.39 6.56 38.42
CA ARG A 44 -0.25 6.56 36.97
C ARG A 44 -0.43 7.99 36.49
N GLU A 45 0.09 8.29 35.31
CA GLU A 45 -0.51 9.33 34.49
C GLU A 45 -2.00 8.98 34.24
N GLN A 46 -2.85 9.13 35.26
CA GLN A 46 -4.14 9.79 35.15
C GLN A 46 -3.81 11.23 34.76
N PHE A 47 -3.20 11.41 33.59
CA PHE A 47 -3.81 12.37 32.71
C PHE A 47 -5.25 11.91 32.65
N SER A 48 -6.12 12.62 33.35
CA SER A 48 -7.48 12.81 32.90
C SER A 48 -7.32 13.40 31.50
N THR A 49 -7.01 12.54 30.55
CA THR A 49 -7.06 12.89 29.16
C THR A 49 -8.50 13.33 29.04
N HIS A 50 -8.69 14.57 28.61
CA HIS A 50 -10.02 14.98 28.16
C HIS A 50 -10.56 13.97 27.10
N ALA A 51 -9.72 13.03 26.60
CA ALA A 51 -10.04 11.86 25.80
C ALA A 51 -11.11 10.91 26.41
N ASP A 52 -11.21 10.77 27.74
CA ASP A 52 -12.17 9.85 28.38
C ASP A 52 -13.65 10.23 28.13
N ALA A 53 -13.93 11.52 27.88
CA ALA A 53 -15.27 12.00 27.51
C ALA A 53 -15.50 12.09 25.99
N ILE A 54 -14.48 11.80 25.17
CA ILE A 54 -14.34 12.30 23.79
C ILE A 54 -14.79 11.31 22.71
N LEU A 55 -15.00 10.03 23.04
CA LEU A 55 -15.36 8.99 22.07
C LEU A 55 -16.70 8.30 22.32
N GLN A 56 -17.20 8.23 23.57
CA GLN A 56 -18.52 7.63 23.88
C GLN A 56 -19.73 8.43 23.35
N LYS A 57 -19.54 9.65 22.84
CA LYS A 57 -20.64 10.54 22.37
C LYS A 57 -20.63 10.87 20.88
N ASN A 58 -19.92 10.10 20.04
CA ASN A 58 -19.87 10.34 18.60
C ASN A 58 -20.96 9.59 17.82
N LEU A 59 -22.23 9.82 18.15
CA LEU A 59 -23.27 9.86 17.13
C LEU A 59 -23.15 11.24 16.44
N LYS A 60 -22.22 11.35 15.49
CA LYS A 60 -21.93 12.62 14.82
C LYS A 60 -23.05 12.94 13.82
N ILE A 61 -24.03 13.70 14.31
CA ILE A 61 -25.04 14.37 13.49
C ILE A 61 -24.35 15.49 12.72
N LEU A 62 -24.63 15.61 11.42
CA LEU A 62 -24.20 16.74 10.61
C LEU A 62 -24.85 18.01 11.16
N SER A 63 -24.03 18.98 11.58
CA SER A 63 -24.49 20.28 12.04
C SER A 63 -23.82 21.37 11.20
N SER A 64 -24.56 22.41 10.81
CA SER A 64 -23.95 23.67 10.37
C SER A 64 -23.54 24.41 11.63
N THR A 65 -22.25 24.43 11.96
CA THR A 65 -21.76 25.03 13.21
C THR A 65 -20.50 25.84 12.98
N TYR A 66 -20.54 27.11 13.37
CA TYR A 66 -19.36 27.99 13.41
C TYR A 66 -18.39 27.54 14.50
N GLY A 67 -17.09 27.79 14.29
CA GLY A 67 -16.04 27.47 15.26
C GLY A 67 -15.58 26.01 15.29
N ARG A 68 -16.08 25.15 14.38
CA ARG A 68 -15.52 23.81 14.17
C ARG A 68 -14.11 23.90 13.60
N THR A 69 -13.20 23.06 14.11
CA THR A 69 -11.85 22.90 13.54
C THR A 69 -11.93 22.35 12.12
N ILE A 70 -11.15 22.92 11.20
CA ILE A 70 -10.96 22.36 9.85
C ILE A 70 -10.07 21.13 9.98
N PRO A 71 -10.55 19.91 9.64
CA PRO A 71 -9.75 18.71 9.79
C PRO A 71 -8.51 18.73 8.89
N LYS A 72 -7.35 18.31 9.39
CA LYS A 72 -6.18 17.94 8.58
C LYS A 72 -6.10 16.42 8.50
N ILE A 73 -5.88 15.92 7.29
CA ILE A 73 -5.85 14.49 6.97
C ILE A 73 -4.47 14.11 6.44
N TYR A 74 -3.97 12.96 6.89
CA TYR A 74 -2.79 12.28 6.35
C TYR A 74 -3.22 10.87 5.97
N GLY A 75 -2.92 10.42 4.74
CA GLY A 75 -3.41 9.13 4.25
C GLY A 75 -4.91 9.14 4.01
N THR A 76 -5.59 8.01 4.23
CA THR A 76 -7.05 7.88 4.00
C THR A 76 -7.83 7.67 5.29
N THR A 77 -8.89 8.44 5.50
CA THR A 77 -9.81 8.29 6.64
C THR A 77 -11.20 8.81 6.31
N ARG A 78 -12.15 8.66 7.26
CA ARG A 78 -13.49 9.24 7.14
C ARG A 78 -13.59 10.59 7.82
N VAL A 79 -14.23 11.53 7.13
CA VAL A 79 -14.47 12.88 7.62
C VAL A 79 -15.96 13.22 7.46
N VAL A 80 -16.56 13.73 8.52
CA VAL A 80 -17.94 14.21 8.50
C VAL A 80 -17.93 15.63 7.94
N GLY A 81 -18.75 15.88 6.92
CA GLY A 81 -18.84 17.19 6.31
C GLY A 81 -19.41 18.27 7.23
N ASN A 82 -19.19 19.52 6.87
CA ASN A 82 -19.78 20.69 7.53
C ASN A 82 -20.45 21.58 6.47
N ILE A 83 -21.74 21.85 6.59
CA ILE A 83 -22.44 22.72 5.62
C ILE A 83 -21.94 24.16 5.80
N ILE A 84 -21.44 24.74 4.72
CA ILE A 84 -20.88 26.11 4.67
C ILE A 84 -21.73 27.09 3.85
N TRP A 85 -22.63 26.57 3.01
CA TRP A 85 -23.61 27.35 2.25
C TRP A 85 -24.80 26.45 1.84
N ALA A 86 -26.01 26.99 1.77
CA ALA A 86 -27.19 26.26 1.29
C ALA A 86 -28.27 27.22 0.77
N LYS A 87 -29.01 26.80 -0.24
CA LYS A 87 -30.26 27.46 -0.68
C LYS A 87 -31.44 27.05 0.21
N PRO A 88 -32.54 27.83 0.24
CA PRO A 88 -33.81 27.37 0.79
C PRO A 88 -34.24 26.03 0.17
N ILE A 89 -34.79 25.12 0.99
CA ILE A 89 -35.28 23.82 0.52
C ILE A 89 -36.39 24.05 -0.51
N GLN A 90 -36.27 23.40 -1.66
CA GLN A 90 -37.27 23.45 -2.73
C GLN A 90 -38.23 22.26 -2.59
N TYR A 91 -39.50 22.46 -2.95
CA TYR A 91 -40.50 21.40 -2.96
C TYR A 91 -41.31 21.38 -4.26
N SER A 92 -41.77 20.18 -4.65
CA SER A 92 -42.67 19.97 -5.79
C SER A 92 -43.81 19.03 -5.40
N GLN A 93 -45.02 19.30 -5.90
CA GLN A 93 -46.20 18.47 -5.65
C GLN A 93 -46.53 17.64 -6.88
N HIS A 94 -46.70 16.33 -6.70
CA HIS A 94 -47.10 15.39 -7.74
C HIS A 94 -48.50 14.85 -7.42
N GLN A 95 -49.47 15.10 -8.29
CA GLN A 95 -50.80 14.52 -8.18
C GLN A 95 -50.88 13.26 -9.04
N GLN A 96 -51.19 12.13 -8.41
CA GLN A 96 -51.50 10.88 -9.09
C GLN A 96 -52.99 10.59 -8.97
N VAL A 97 -53.65 10.49 -10.12
CA VAL A 97 -55.07 10.13 -10.23
C VAL A 97 -55.16 8.63 -10.43
N LEU A 98 -55.67 7.91 -9.43
CA LEU A 98 -55.92 6.47 -9.55
C LEU A 98 -57.32 6.26 -10.11
N HIS A 99 -57.40 5.73 -11.34
CA HIS A 99 -58.65 5.25 -11.92
C HIS A 99 -58.88 3.80 -11.47
N ASN A 100 -59.91 3.59 -10.66
CA ASN A 100 -60.36 2.25 -10.29
C ASN A 100 -61.43 1.82 -11.31
N SER A 101 -61.20 0.74 -12.06
CA SER A 101 -62.05 0.32 -13.19
C SER A 101 -63.43 -0.22 -12.80
N SER A 102 -63.78 -0.23 -11.51
CA SER A 102 -65.00 -0.83 -10.97
C SER A 102 -65.91 0.12 -10.17
N GLN A 103 -65.52 1.38 -9.93
CA GLN A 103 -66.37 2.38 -9.26
C GLN A 103 -66.09 3.80 -9.79
N SER A 104 -67.16 4.58 -10.03
CA SER A 104 -67.16 5.97 -10.50
C SER A 104 -66.65 6.97 -9.43
N SER A 105 -65.49 6.74 -8.83
CA SER A 105 -64.87 7.68 -7.90
C SER A 105 -63.37 7.81 -8.16
N THR A 106 -62.95 9.03 -8.51
CA THR A 106 -61.55 9.39 -8.71
C THR A 106 -60.88 9.61 -7.35
N LYS A 107 -59.83 8.86 -7.02
CA LYS A 107 -59.02 9.09 -5.81
C LYS A 107 -57.69 9.74 -6.22
N SER A 108 -57.49 10.99 -5.81
CA SER A 108 -56.25 11.73 -6.06
C SER A 108 -55.31 11.60 -4.87
N THR A 109 -54.10 11.08 -5.07
CA THR A 109 -53.03 11.10 -4.07
C THR A 109 -52.04 12.20 -4.44
N THR A 110 -51.80 13.15 -3.53
CA THR A 110 -50.78 14.20 -3.72
C THR A 110 -49.52 13.82 -2.94
N THR A 111 -48.40 13.65 -3.63
CA THR A 111 -47.08 13.36 -3.05
C THR A 111 -46.21 14.61 -3.15
N THR A 112 -45.61 15.05 -2.05
CA THR A 112 -44.67 16.19 -2.05
C THR A 112 -43.24 15.69 -2.03
N SER A 113 -42.41 16.17 -2.94
CA SER A 113 -40.98 15.91 -3.06
C SER A 113 -40.18 17.12 -2.57
N TYR A 114 -39.05 16.90 -1.88
CA TYR A 114 -38.16 17.96 -1.37
C TYR A 114 -36.75 17.77 -1.90
N ASN A 115 -36.10 18.88 -2.27
CA ASN A 115 -34.73 18.90 -2.77
C ASN A 115 -33.90 19.96 -2.05
N ALA A 116 -32.61 19.66 -1.80
CA ALA A 116 -31.68 20.59 -1.18
C ALA A 116 -30.46 20.86 -2.05
N THR A 117 -30.05 22.13 -2.12
CA THR A 117 -28.84 22.58 -2.82
C THR A 117 -27.90 23.20 -1.80
N LEU A 118 -26.69 22.65 -1.68
CA LEU A 118 -25.82 22.88 -0.53
C LEU A 118 -24.33 22.70 -0.86
N ALA A 119 -23.48 23.44 -0.17
CA ALA A 119 -22.03 23.30 -0.18
C ALA A 119 -21.55 22.77 1.18
N ILE A 120 -20.73 21.72 1.13
CA ILE A 120 -20.22 21.01 2.30
C ILE A 120 -18.69 21.07 2.31
N ALA A 121 -18.12 21.72 3.31
CA ALA A 121 -16.69 21.65 3.60
C ALA A 121 -16.34 20.26 4.14
N ILE A 122 -15.18 19.76 3.71
CA ILE A 122 -14.71 18.41 4.01
C ILE A 122 -13.52 18.49 4.96
N CYS A 123 -12.40 19.04 4.50
CA CYS A 123 -11.16 19.17 5.26
C CYS A 123 -10.24 20.23 4.63
N GLN A 124 -9.09 20.47 5.26
CA GLN A 124 -8.02 21.25 4.66
C GLN A 124 -7.51 20.55 3.38
N GLY A 125 -7.39 21.30 2.30
CA GLY A 125 -6.86 20.82 1.02
C GLY A 125 -5.35 21.06 0.85
N PRO A 126 -4.78 20.63 -0.29
CA PRO A 126 -5.46 19.89 -1.35
C PRO A 126 -5.71 18.41 -1.00
N ILE A 127 -6.88 17.89 -1.35
CA ILE A 127 -7.20 16.45 -1.27
C ILE A 127 -6.87 15.74 -2.59
N HIS A 128 -6.61 14.44 -2.50
CA HIS A 128 -6.20 13.61 -3.64
C HIS A 128 -7.35 12.80 -4.21
N GLU A 129 -8.11 12.15 -3.32
CA GLU A 129 -9.19 11.26 -3.69
C GLU A 129 -10.36 11.39 -2.69
N ILE A 130 -11.58 11.33 -3.22
CA ILE A 130 -12.78 10.94 -2.47
C ILE A 130 -13.22 9.61 -3.03
N SER A 131 -13.04 8.54 -2.25
CA SER A 131 -13.27 7.19 -2.76
C SER A 131 -14.73 6.75 -2.54
N LYS A 132 -15.41 7.31 -1.53
CA LYS A 132 -16.79 6.97 -1.15
C LYS A 132 -17.42 8.09 -0.33
N ILE A 133 -18.74 8.23 -0.50
CA ILE A 133 -19.56 9.20 0.22
C ILE A 133 -20.75 8.43 0.80
N TRP A 134 -21.13 8.73 2.03
CA TRP A 134 -22.32 8.20 2.68
C TRP A 134 -23.26 9.33 3.05
N ALA A 135 -24.56 9.09 2.91
CA ALA A 135 -25.65 9.91 3.40
C ALA A 135 -26.46 9.08 4.40
N ASN A 136 -26.43 9.45 5.69
CA ASN A 136 -27.01 8.66 6.79
C ASN A 136 -26.56 7.17 6.74
N GLU A 137 -25.24 6.95 6.67
CA GLU A 137 -24.59 5.63 6.61
C GLU A 137 -24.85 4.81 5.34
N LYS A 138 -25.70 5.29 4.42
CA LYS A 138 -25.93 4.64 3.12
C LYS A 138 -25.04 5.27 2.05
N PRO A 139 -24.39 4.48 1.17
CA PRO A 139 -23.60 5.03 0.06
C PRO A 139 -24.42 6.00 -0.80
N LEU A 140 -23.86 7.18 -1.07
CA LEU A 140 -24.45 8.19 -1.95
C LEU A 140 -23.95 7.99 -3.38
N ASN A 141 -24.86 7.77 -4.33
CA ASN A 141 -24.50 7.60 -5.73
C ASN A 141 -24.33 8.95 -6.43
N LEU A 142 -23.08 9.35 -6.66
CA LEU A 142 -22.75 10.59 -7.36
C LEU A 142 -23.24 10.64 -8.81
N ALA A 143 -23.47 9.50 -9.48
CA ALA A 143 -23.99 9.48 -10.85
C ALA A 143 -25.47 9.91 -10.94
N THR A 144 -26.18 9.92 -9.80
CA THR A 144 -27.60 10.29 -9.74
C THR A 144 -27.85 11.74 -9.34
N ILE A 145 -26.78 12.49 -9.04
CA ILE A 145 -26.86 13.87 -8.56
C ILE A 145 -25.91 14.77 -9.34
N THR A 146 -26.24 16.05 -9.41
CA THR A 146 -25.32 17.04 -9.96
C THR A 146 -24.43 17.56 -8.85
N TYR A 147 -23.12 17.49 -9.04
CA TYR A 147 -22.16 17.96 -8.06
C TYR A 147 -20.93 18.60 -8.70
N ARG A 148 -20.22 19.42 -7.91
CA ARG A 148 -18.89 19.95 -8.21
C ARG A 148 -17.99 19.77 -7.00
N LEU A 149 -16.83 19.15 -7.21
CA LEU A 149 -15.83 18.93 -6.17
C LEU A 149 -14.68 19.93 -6.34
N TYR A 150 -14.39 20.67 -5.28
CA TYR A 150 -13.23 21.54 -5.15
C TYR A 150 -12.22 20.86 -4.25
N LYS A 151 -11.01 20.60 -4.77
CA LYS A 151 -9.98 19.84 -4.05
C LYS A 151 -9.33 20.64 -2.91
N GLY A 152 -9.57 21.94 -2.79
CA GLY A 152 -9.00 22.80 -1.76
C GLY A 152 -7.61 23.31 -2.09
N THR A 153 -7.33 23.56 -3.37
CA THR A 153 -6.08 24.23 -3.78
C THR A 153 -6.15 25.71 -3.47
N GLU A 154 -4.98 26.36 -3.32
CA GLU A 154 -4.91 27.82 -3.17
C GLU A 154 -5.31 28.57 -4.45
N THR A 155 -5.31 27.88 -5.60
CA THR A 155 -5.64 28.46 -6.90
C THR A 155 -7.10 28.29 -7.33
N GLN A 156 -7.95 27.63 -6.53
CA GLN A 156 -9.32 27.37 -6.94
C GLN A 156 -10.17 28.66 -6.96
N ASP A 157 -11.14 28.69 -7.86
CA ASP A 157 -12.09 29.80 -8.05
C ASP A 157 -13.40 29.59 -7.24
N PRO A 158 -14.19 30.66 -7.00
CA PRO A 158 -15.53 30.55 -6.43
C PRO A 158 -16.44 29.66 -7.26
N ASP A 159 -17.35 28.93 -6.58
CA ASP A 159 -18.31 28.09 -7.27
C ASP A 159 -19.29 28.93 -8.10
N PRO A 160 -19.52 28.61 -9.39
CA PRO A 160 -20.39 29.40 -10.27
C PRO A 160 -21.84 29.53 -9.77
N LEU A 161 -22.39 28.49 -9.13
CA LEU A 161 -23.76 28.54 -8.60
C LEU A 161 -23.84 29.47 -7.39
N ILE A 162 -22.84 29.40 -6.50
CA ILE A 162 -22.75 30.27 -5.34
C ILE A 162 -22.52 31.71 -5.79
N LEU A 163 -21.59 31.94 -6.73
CA LEU A 163 -21.29 33.25 -7.32
C LEU A 163 -22.51 33.90 -7.99
N ASN A 164 -23.34 33.11 -8.68
CA ASN A 164 -24.57 33.62 -9.30
C ASN A 164 -25.71 33.86 -8.29
N THR A 165 -25.61 33.31 -7.07
CA THR A 165 -26.65 33.46 -6.04
C THR A 165 -26.29 34.55 -5.03
N GLU A 166 -25.01 34.64 -4.66
CA GLU A 166 -24.49 35.52 -3.62
C GLU A 166 -23.68 36.66 -4.23
N ALA A 167 -23.87 37.89 -3.75
CA ALA A 167 -23.12 39.04 -4.25
C ALA A 167 -21.60 38.95 -4.00
N ASN A 168 -21.19 38.26 -2.94
CA ASN A 168 -19.78 38.07 -2.53
C ASN A 168 -19.49 36.60 -2.23
N ALA A 169 -19.34 35.77 -3.27
CA ALA A 169 -19.02 34.36 -3.10
C ALA A 169 -17.52 34.13 -2.86
N PRO A 170 -17.12 33.50 -1.74
CA PRO A 170 -15.73 33.15 -1.49
C PRO A 170 -15.30 31.93 -2.33
N ALA A 171 -14.01 31.87 -2.66
CA ALA A 171 -13.39 30.71 -3.32
C ALA A 171 -13.07 29.54 -2.38
N TYR A 172 -13.19 29.76 -1.06
CA TYR A 172 -12.82 28.80 -0.02
C TYR A 172 -11.44 28.15 -0.24
N ARG A 173 -10.44 28.94 -0.67
CA ARG A 173 -9.07 28.48 -0.94
C ARG A 173 -8.48 27.77 0.29
N GLY A 174 -7.72 26.70 0.04
CA GLY A 174 -7.17 25.84 1.09
C GLY A 174 -8.19 24.90 1.75
N ILE A 175 -9.47 24.93 1.37
CA ILE A 175 -10.52 24.06 1.90
C ILE A 175 -11.10 23.21 0.78
N ALA A 176 -11.06 21.88 0.96
CA ALA A 176 -11.77 20.96 0.08
C ALA A 176 -13.26 20.98 0.41
N TYR A 177 -14.10 21.19 -0.60
CA TYR A 177 -15.55 21.23 -0.43
C TYR A 177 -16.27 20.69 -1.66
N ILE A 178 -17.50 20.21 -1.46
CA ILE A 178 -18.38 19.75 -2.55
C ILE A 178 -19.65 20.61 -2.58
N VAL A 179 -20.07 21.00 -3.77
CA VAL A 179 -21.39 21.60 -4.01
C VAL A 179 -22.28 20.52 -4.61
N ILE A 180 -23.43 20.26 -3.99
CA ILE A 180 -24.44 19.33 -4.47
C ILE A 180 -25.69 20.14 -4.83
N GLU A 181 -26.21 19.91 -6.03
CA GLU A 181 -27.44 20.53 -6.50
C GLU A 181 -28.62 19.57 -6.43
N ASN A 182 -29.75 20.08 -5.95
CA ASN A 182 -31.05 19.42 -5.97
C ASN A 182 -31.01 17.99 -5.40
N LEU A 183 -30.29 17.78 -4.30
CA LEU A 183 -30.22 16.51 -3.59
C LEU A 183 -31.63 16.07 -3.18
N PRO A 184 -32.15 14.94 -3.69
CA PRO A 184 -33.49 14.46 -3.35
C PRO A 184 -33.55 13.98 -1.89
N LEU A 185 -34.46 14.54 -1.09
CA LEU A 185 -34.54 14.26 0.35
C LEU A 185 -35.51 13.12 0.71
N GLN A 186 -36.27 12.59 -0.24
CA GLN A 186 -37.30 11.57 0.02
C GLN A 186 -36.68 10.29 0.60
N ASN A 187 -35.47 9.95 0.14
CA ASN A 187 -34.71 8.79 0.61
C ASN A 187 -34.16 8.97 2.04
N TYR A 188 -34.28 10.17 2.61
CA TYR A 188 -33.69 10.59 3.87
C TYR A 188 -34.73 11.18 4.83
N ASN A 189 -35.97 10.66 4.80
CA ASN A 189 -37.09 11.14 5.62
C ASN A 189 -37.33 12.66 5.48
N ASN A 190 -37.17 13.18 4.26
CA ASN A 190 -37.32 14.60 3.92
C ASN A 190 -36.44 15.55 4.75
N SER A 191 -35.31 15.05 5.26
CA SER A 191 -34.35 15.81 6.04
C SER A 191 -32.99 15.79 5.35
N ILE A 192 -32.19 16.86 5.53
CA ILE A 192 -30.82 16.89 5.01
C ILE A 192 -30.01 15.78 5.72
N PRO A 193 -29.48 14.80 4.97
CA PRO A 193 -28.77 13.67 5.58
C PRO A 193 -27.38 14.08 6.06
N SER A 194 -26.85 13.35 7.04
CA SER A 194 -25.45 13.45 7.43
C SER A 194 -24.56 12.89 6.32
N ILE A 195 -23.77 13.78 5.70
CA ILE A 195 -22.82 13.43 4.65
C ILE A 195 -21.42 13.17 5.24
N VAL A 196 -20.90 11.98 4.98
CA VAL A 196 -19.56 11.52 5.40
C VAL A 196 -18.76 11.17 4.16
N PHE A 197 -17.47 11.52 4.15
CA PHE A 197 -16.56 11.32 3.03
C PHE A 197 -15.41 10.42 3.45
N GLU A 198 -15.03 9.45 2.62
CA GLU A 198 -13.73 8.78 2.70
C GLU A 198 -12.76 9.57 1.84
N VAL A 199 -11.79 10.20 2.50
CA VAL A 199 -10.92 11.22 1.92
C VAL A 199 -9.48 10.77 2.03
N THR A 200 -8.74 10.89 0.94
CA THR A 200 -7.29 10.72 0.93
C THR A 200 -6.61 12.07 0.73
N ALA A 201 -5.67 12.41 1.62
CA ALA A 201 -4.86 13.60 1.50
C ALA A 201 -3.42 13.37 1.99
N TYR A 202 -2.49 14.08 1.39
CA TYR A 202 -1.08 14.04 1.74
C TYR A 202 -0.52 15.47 1.78
N PRO A 203 0.49 15.75 2.61
CA PRO A 203 1.27 16.99 2.52
C PRO A 203 1.86 17.16 1.11
N GLU A 204 1.93 18.41 0.62
CA GLU A 204 2.52 18.68 -0.69
C GLU A 204 4.02 18.33 -0.74
N GLU A 205 4.74 18.60 0.36
CA GLU A 205 6.17 18.28 0.49
C GLU A 205 6.43 16.77 0.37
N PHE A 206 5.61 15.95 1.04
CA PHE A 206 5.67 14.49 0.93
C PHE A 206 5.59 14.05 -0.53
N LEU A 207 4.78 14.72 -1.34
CA LEU A 207 4.59 14.37 -2.75
C LEU A 207 5.65 14.94 -3.68
N GLN A 208 6.44 15.93 -3.28
CA GLN A 208 7.35 16.64 -4.18
C GLN A 208 8.36 15.69 -4.85
N ASN A 209 8.97 14.80 -4.07
CA ASN A 209 9.98 13.84 -4.51
C ASN A 209 9.50 12.37 -4.47
N HIS A 210 8.22 12.16 -4.22
CA HIS A 210 7.65 10.84 -4.01
C HIS A 210 7.79 9.92 -5.24
N VAL A 211 7.98 8.62 -5.00
CA VAL A 211 8.08 7.57 -6.03
C VAL A 211 6.97 7.62 -7.08
N SER A 212 5.77 8.04 -6.71
CA SER A 212 4.62 8.12 -7.63
C SER A 212 4.82 9.10 -8.79
N LYS A 213 5.66 10.12 -8.63
CA LYS A 213 6.05 11.04 -9.72
C LYS A 213 7.13 10.48 -10.63
N GLN A 214 7.83 9.44 -10.20
CA GLN A 214 8.93 8.82 -10.94
C GLN A 214 8.46 7.63 -11.80
N ILE A 215 7.27 7.09 -11.52
CA ILE A 215 6.67 5.99 -12.28
C ILE A 215 6.03 6.53 -13.56
N LEU A 216 6.55 6.12 -14.71
CA LEU A 216 6.09 6.55 -16.04
C LEU A 216 5.32 5.46 -16.80
N ALA A 217 5.44 4.20 -16.38
CA ALA A 217 4.79 3.06 -17.01
C ALA A 217 4.40 2.01 -15.96
N ILE A 218 3.22 1.42 -16.10
CA ILE A 218 2.66 0.49 -15.10
C ILE A 218 1.81 -0.61 -15.76
N HIS A 219 1.75 -1.79 -15.15
CA HIS A 219 0.81 -2.84 -15.52
C HIS A 219 -0.49 -2.70 -14.79
N THR A 220 -1.59 -2.63 -15.53
CA THR A 220 -2.90 -2.90 -14.95
C THR A 220 -3.20 -4.38 -15.01
N VAL A 221 -3.63 -4.93 -13.88
CA VAL A 221 -3.97 -6.33 -13.70
C VAL A 221 -5.48 -6.39 -13.52
N GLY A 222 -6.18 -6.82 -14.56
CA GLY A 222 -7.62 -7.07 -14.56
C GLY A 222 -7.89 -8.54 -14.87
N PRO A 223 -7.52 -9.47 -13.98
CA PRO A 223 -7.78 -10.88 -14.20
C PRO A 223 -9.30 -11.07 -14.23
N GLY A 224 -9.81 -11.96 -15.09
CA GLY A 224 -11.25 -12.22 -15.21
C GLY A 224 -11.89 -11.80 -16.53
N GLU A 225 -13.02 -12.42 -16.77
CA GLU A 225 -13.78 -12.42 -18.02
C GLU A 225 -14.24 -11.02 -18.45
N PHE A 226 -14.50 -10.13 -17.47
CA PHE A 226 -15.03 -8.79 -17.70
C PHE A 226 -14.39 -7.69 -16.83
N THR A 227 -13.30 -7.98 -16.12
CA THR A 227 -12.70 -7.05 -15.14
C THR A 227 -12.20 -5.75 -15.79
N TYR A 228 -11.72 -5.83 -17.03
CA TYR A 228 -11.34 -4.65 -17.83
C TYR A 228 -12.55 -3.89 -18.40
N ASP A 229 -13.75 -4.47 -18.43
CA ASP A 229 -14.88 -3.83 -19.10
C ASP A 229 -15.27 -2.53 -18.40
N THR A 230 -15.62 -1.54 -19.20
CA THR A 230 -16.05 -0.20 -18.76
C THR A 230 -17.57 -0.13 -18.60
N LYS A 231 -18.29 -1.20 -18.99
CA LYS A 231 -19.71 -1.38 -18.73
C LYS A 231 -19.94 -2.39 -17.62
N ILE A 232 -20.92 -2.09 -16.76
CA ILE A 232 -21.36 -3.03 -15.73
C ILE A 232 -21.95 -4.27 -16.40
N GLN A 233 -21.39 -5.42 -16.04
CA GLN A 233 -21.88 -6.74 -16.41
C GLN A 233 -22.60 -7.35 -15.21
N LYS A 234 -23.78 -7.92 -15.46
CA LYS A 234 -24.64 -8.54 -14.44
C LYS A 234 -24.90 -9.99 -14.77
N ARG A 235 -24.96 -10.84 -13.74
CA ARG A 235 -25.20 -12.28 -13.86
C ARG A 235 -26.40 -12.71 -13.03
N PHE A 236 -27.28 -13.54 -13.59
CA PHE A 236 -28.51 -14.03 -12.95
C PHE A 236 -28.84 -15.46 -13.38
N ASN A 237 -29.71 -16.13 -12.62
CA ASN A 237 -30.16 -17.48 -12.94
C ASN A 237 -31.21 -17.46 -14.05
N VAL A 238 -31.19 -18.47 -14.90
CA VAL A 238 -32.16 -18.66 -15.97
C VAL A 238 -32.71 -20.07 -15.91
N GLU A 239 -34.02 -20.20 -16.09
CA GLU A 239 -34.70 -21.48 -16.30
C GLU A 239 -35.28 -21.51 -17.71
N THR A 240 -35.22 -22.67 -18.38
CA THR A 240 -35.82 -22.83 -19.71
C THR A 240 -37.19 -23.46 -19.56
N ILE A 241 -38.25 -22.67 -19.77
CA ILE A 241 -39.64 -23.15 -19.75
C ILE A 241 -40.20 -23.03 -21.17
N ASN A 242 -40.63 -24.16 -21.76
CA ASN A 242 -41.15 -24.23 -23.14
C ASN A 242 -40.21 -23.61 -24.19
N GLY A 243 -38.90 -23.82 -24.05
CA GLY A 243 -37.88 -23.28 -24.97
C GLY A 243 -37.61 -21.77 -24.83
N LYS A 244 -38.21 -21.08 -23.85
CA LYS A 244 -37.89 -19.70 -23.50
C LYS A 244 -37.07 -19.63 -22.22
N GLU A 245 -36.00 -18.85 -22.26
CA GLU A 245 -35.17 -18.50 -21.09
C GLU A 245 -35.92 -17.49 -20.22
N ILE A 246 -36.24 -17.86 -18.97
CA ILE A 246 -36.90 -17.00 -17.99
C ILE A 246 -35.90 -16.65 -16.87
N PRO A 247 -35.58 -15.36 -16.66
CA PRO A 247 -34.69 -14.93 -15.59
C PRO A 247 -35.35 -15.06 -14.22
N TYR A 248 -34.60 -15.51 -13.21
CA TYR A 248 -35.04 -15.49 -11.82
C TYR A 248 -33.90 -15.17 -10.83
N GLY A 249 -34.29 -14.72 -9.63
CA GLY A 249 -33.38 -14.27 -8.58
C GLY A 249 -32.80 -12.86 -8.82
N THR A 250 -31.91 -12.44 -7.94
CA THR A 250 -31.28 -11.10 -8.01
C THR A 250 -30.06 -11.14 -8.93
N ALA A 251 -30.02 -10.24 -9.91
CA ALA A 251 -28.85 -10.04 -10.75
C ALA A 251 -27.69 -9.45 -9.94
N LYS A 252 -26.50 -10.05 -10.04
CA LYS A 252 -25.29 -9.62 -9.33
C LYS A 252 -24.30 -9.00 -10.32
N ASN A 253 -23.71 -7.87 -9.96
CA ASN A 253 -22.58 -7.32 -10.71
C ASN A 253 -21.40 -8.29 -10.63
N ILE A 254 -20.67 -8.46 -11.74
CA ILE A 254 -19.49 -9.35 -11.79
C ILE A 254 -18.18 -8.60 -12.01
N ASN A 255 -18.23 -7.32 -12.39
CA ASN A 255 -17.06 -6.51 -12.72
C ASN A 255 -17.13 -5.07 -12.16
N GLY A 256 -17.86 -4.86 -11.08
CA GLY A 256 -18.03 -3.53 -10.50
C GLY A 256 -18.76 -3.53 -9.18
N GLU A 257 -18.63 -2.42 -8.47
CA GLU A 257 -19.34 -2.13 -7.23
C GLU A 257 -20.34 -0.99 -7.48
N PHE A 258 -21.56 -1.14 -6.96
CA PHE A 258 -22.66 -0.23 -7.21
C PHE A 258 -22.94 -0.07 -8.72
N GLU A 259 -22.73 1.11 -9.29
CA GLU A 259 -22.92 1.40 -10.72
C GLU A 259 -21.60 1.69 -11.45
N ASN A 260 -20.43 1.53 -10.79
CA ASN A 260 -19.12 1.76 -11.39
C ASN A 260 -18.35 0.46 -11.61
N THR A 261 -17.72 0.30 -12.77
CA THR A 261 -16.88 -0.86 -13.06
C THR A 261 -15.53 -0.76 -12.35
N TYR A 262 -14.91 -1.92 -12.10
CA TYR A 262 -13.56 -1.99 -11.55
C TYR A 262 -12.55 -1.24 -12.41
N SER A 263 -12.61 -1.38 -13.74
CA SER A 263 -11.75 -0.66 -14.67
C SER A 263 -11.79 0.86 -14.48
N ILE A 264 -12.97 1.46 -14.40
CA ILE A 264 -13.14 2.91 -14.24
C ILE A 264 -12.68 3.36 -12.85
N LEU A 265 -13.03 2.62 -11.80
CA LEU A 265 -12.58 2.91 -10.44
C LEU A 265 -11.04 2.85 -10.34
N GLY A 266 -10.45 1.76 -10.80
CA GLY A 266 -9.00 1.54 -10.78
C GLY A 266 -8.23 2.58 -11.59
N LEU A 267 -8.73 2.98 -12.77
CA LEU A 267 -8.08 4.01 -13.60
C LEU A 267 -8.23 5.42 -13.01
N ASN A 268 -9.35 5.73 -12.37
CA ASN A 268 -9.53 7.02 -11.70
C ASN A 268 -8.56 7.15 -10.52
N SER A 269 -8.43 6.11 -9.70
CA SER A 269 -7.44 6.09 -8.61
C SER A 269 -6.01 6.16 -9.17
N LEU A 270 -5.69 5.42 -10.24
CA LEU A 270 -4.35 5.47 -10.87
C LEU A 270 -4.00 6.89 -11.31
N HIS A 271 -4.93 7.57 -12.00
CA HIS A 271 -4.73 8.94 -12.45
C HIS A 271 -4.52 9.92 -11.28
N ASN A 272 -5.26 9.74 -10.17
CA ASN A 272 -5.13 10.59 -9.00
C ASN A 272 -3.78 10.41 -8.28
N TYR A 273 -3.22 9.20 -8.25
CA TYR A 273 -1.99 8.90 -7.52
C TYR A 273 -0.71 8.99 -8.36
N TYR A 274 -0.78 8.66 -9.65
CA TYR A 274 0.37 8.55 -10.57
C TYR A 274 0.18 9.42 -11.80
N ALA A 275 0.11 10.74 -11.59
CA ALA A 275 -0.18 11.71 -12.64
C ALA A 275 0.81 11.71 -13.82
N ASN A 276 2.03 11.19 -13.61
CA ASN A 276 3.09 11.15 -14.64
C ASN A 276 3.10 9.85 -15.46
N VAL A 277 2.21 8.89 -15.17
CA VAL A 277 2.11 7.66 -15.97
C VAL A 277 1.69 8.01 -17.40
N GLN A 278 2.43 7.47 -18.35
CA GLN A 278 2.20 7.66 -19.79
C GLN A 278 1.85 6.36 -20.48
N TRP A 279 2.37 5.23 -19.97
CA TRP A 279 2.17 3.91 -20.54
C TRP A 279 1.41 2.99 -19.59
N ILE A 280 0.42 2.29 -20.14
CA ILE A 280 -0.28 1.22 -19.43
C ILE A 280 -0.08 -0.08 -20.20
N ALA A 281 0.50 -1.06 -19.52
CA ALA A 281 0.55 -2.43 -19.98
C ALA A 281 -0.74 -3.17 -19.57
N VAL A 282 -1.34 -3.84 -20.53
CA VAL A 282 -2.58 -4.62 -20.38
C VAL A 282 -2.26 -6.08 -20.62
N THR A 283 -2.41 -6.91 -19.58
CA THR A 283 -2.12 -8.34 -19.66
C THR A 283 -3.37 -9.14 -19.98
N VAL A 284 -3.26 -10.07 -20.92
CA VAL A 284 -4.29 -11.09 -21.22
C VAL A 284 -3.69 -12.49 -21.10
N HIS A 285 -4.51 -13.42 -20.59
CA HIS A 285 -4.07 -14.79 -20.27
C HIS A 285 -4.81 -15.81 -21.11
N TRP A 286 -4.08 -16.77 -21.69
CA TRP A 286 -4.63 -18.03 -22.19
C TRP A 286 -4.10 -19.19 -21.37
N PHE A 287 -4.78 -20.33 -21.47
CA PHE A 287 -4.56 -21.46 -20.57
C PHE A 287 -4.09 -22.69 -21.33
N ALA A 288 -3.00 -23.29 -20.85
CA ALA A 288 -2.52 -24.58 -21.29
C ALA A 288 -3.08 -25.68 -20.37
N SER A 289 -3.65 -26.74 -20.95
CA SER A 289 -4.22 -27.85 -20.19
C SER A 289 -3.19 -28.72 -19.47
N HIS A 290 -1.91 -28.62 -19.85
CA HIS A 290 -0.77 -29.37 -19.34
C HIS A 290 0.52 -28.56 -19.53
N SER A 291 1.56 -28.80 -18.72
CA SER A 291 2.86 -28.11 -18.82
C SER A 291 3.72 -28.61 -20.00
N ASP A 292 3.73 -29.91 -20.28
CA ASP A 292 4.33 -30.49 -21.50
C ASP A 292 3.59 -30.05 -22.77
N ILE A 293 4.28 -29.33 -23.67
CA ILE A 293 3.70 -28.80 -24.91
C ILE A 293 3.22 -29.88 -25.88
N GLN A 294 3.76 -31.10 -25.78
CA GLN A 294 3.33 -32.22 -26.62
C GLN A 294 1.89 -32.67 -26.28
N LYS A 295 1.53 -32.56 -25.00
CA LYS A 295 0.26 -33.04 -24.43
C LYS A 295 -0.74 -31.89 -24.22
N CYS A 296 -0.28 -30.65 -24.23
CA CYS A 296 -1.12 -29.50 -23.90
C CYS A 296 -2.04 -29.08 -25.06
N THR A 297 -3.16 -28.47 -24.68
CA THR A 297 -4.03 -27.70 -25.56
C THR A 297 -4.12 -26.27 -25.05
N LEU A 298 -3.80 -25.30 -25.91
CA LEU A 298 -3.81 -23.87 -25.59
C LEU A 298 -5.13 -23.23 -26.03
N LYS A 299 -5.93 -22.73 -25.09
CA LYS A 299 -7.22 -22.07 -25.33
C LYS A 299 -7.52 -21.02 -24.27
N PRO A 300 -8.47 -20.10 -24.48
CA PRO A 300 -9.03 -19.28 -23.41
C PRO A 300 -9.62 -20.14 -22.29
N GLY A 301 -9.66 -19.58 -21.08
CA GLY A 301 -10.24 -20.22 -19.90
C GLY A 301 -11.35 -19.36 -19.30
N THR A 302 -12.35 -19.99 -18.70
CA THR A 302 -13.48 -19.31 -18.07
C THR A 302 -13.93 -20.06 -16.82
N SER A 303 -14.27 -19.28 -15.79
CA SER A 303 -15.00 -19.69 -14.59
C SER A 303 -16.52 -19.55 -14.76
N LEU A 304 -16.96 -18.82 -15.80
CA LEU A 304 -18.36 -18.72 -16.17
C LEU A 304 -18.89 -20.06 -16.70
N THR A 305 -20.14 -20.36 -16.32
CA THR A 305 -20.88 -21.57 -16.68
C THR A 305 -22.13 -21.18 -17.46
N THR A 306 -22.64 -22.10 -18.27
CA THR A 306 -23.88 -21.93 -19.06
C THR A 306 -25.15 -21.91 -18.21
N ALA A 307 -25.07 -22.29 -16.93
CA ALA A 307 -26.21 -22.29 -16.00
C ALA A 307 -26.72 -20.89 -15.63
N LEU A 308 -25.89 -19.85 -15.84
CA LEU A 308 -26.22 -18.47 -15.51
C LEU A 308 -26.05 -17.59 -16.76
N LYS A 309 -26.93 -16.62 -16.94
CA LYS A 309 -26.84 -15.66 -18.04
C LYS A 309 -26.07 -14.41 -17.59
N THR A 310 -25.24 -13.90 -18.49
CA THR A 310 -24.52 -12.63 -18.32
C THR A 310 -25.07 -11.59 -19.29
N ILE A 311 -25.29 -10.37 -18.82
CA ILE A 311 -25.78 -9.23 -19.60
C ILE A 311 -24.96 -7.96 -19.29
N PRO A 312 -24.92 -6.98 -20.23
CA PRO A 312 -25.48 -7.04 -21.58
C PRO A 312 -24.72 -7.94 -22.54
N ASP A 313 -23.44 -8.24 -22.26
CA ASP A 313 -22.60 -8.97 -23.20
C ASP A 313 -22.44 -10.45 -22.82
N THR A 314 -22.39 -11.31 -23.84
CA THR A 314 -22.00 -12.72 -23.66
C THR A 314 -20.48 -12.82 -23.73
N TRP A 315 -19.88 -13.57 -22.80
CA TRP A 315 -18.43 -13.77 -22.81
C TRP A 315 -17.98 -14.53 -24.06
N GLN A 316 -17.01 -13.95 -24.76
CA GLN A 316 -16.43 -14.52 -25.97
C GLN A 316 -14.98 -14.04 -26.15
N VAL A 317 -14.12 -14.94 -26.63
CA VAL A 317 -12.73 -14.69 -27.02
C VAL A 317 -12.47 -15.39 -28.36
N GLY A 318 -12.39 -14.64 -29.44
CA GLY A 318 -12.37 -15.18 -30.80
C GLY A 318 -13.56 -16.12 -31.05
N ASN A 319 -13.27 -17.37 -31.40
CA ASN A 319 -14.30 -18.41 -31.61
C ASN A 319 -14.64 -19.21 -30.34
N TYR A 320 -14.12 -18.80 -29.18
CA TYR A 320 -14.33 -19.49 -27.91
C TYR A 320 -15.40 -18.82 -27.06
N ASN A 321 -16.24 -19.63 -26.44
CA ASN A 321 -17.29 -19.26 -25.50
C ASN A 321 -17.34 -20.30 -24.36
N CYS A 322 -18.27 -20.17 -23.42
CA CYS A 322 -18.33 -21.05 -22.23
C CYS A 322 -18.52 -22.55 -22.53
N SER A 323 -18.88 -22.93 -23.75
CA SER A 323 -19.06 -24.35 -24.14
C SER A 323 -17.80 -25.03 -24.68
N ASN A 324 -16.81 -24.28 -25.16
CA ASN A 324 -15.63 -24.84 -25.85
C ASN A 324 -14.28 -24.29 -25.34
N ALA A 325 -14.31 -23.33 -24.41
CA ALA A 325 -13.15 -22.86 -23.66
C ALA A 325 -12.77 -23.84 -22.53
N HIS A 326 -11.57 -23.67 -21.95
CA HIS A 326 -11.19 -24.41 -20.74
C HIS A 326 -12.04 -23.98 -19.55
N ALA A 327 -12.56 -24.96 -18.81
CA ALA A 327 -13.18 -24.70 -17.51
C ALA A 327 -12.09 -24.48 -16.47
N ILE A 328 -12.13 -23.37 -15.74
CA ILE A 328 -11.17 -23.11 -14.67
C ILE A 328 -11.52 -23.96 -13.44
N PRO A 329 -10.57 -24.74 -12.89
CA PRO A 329 -10.81 -25.58 -11.72
C PRO A 329 -11.11 -24.73 -10.48
N LEU A 330 -11.89 -25.30 -9.56
CA LEU A 330 -12.18 -24.69 -8.26
C LEU A 330 -11.23 -25.23 -7.19
N VAL A 331 -10.79 -24.36 -6.29
CA VAL A 331 -10.06 -24.68 -5.05
C VAL A 331 -10.83 -24.02 -3.90
N ASN A 332 -11.24 -24.79 -2.90
CA ASN A 332 -12.08 -24.31 -1.78
C ASN A 332 -13.33 -23.53 -2.23
N ASN A 333 -14.05 -24.05 -3.25
CA ASN A 333 -15.22 -23.43 -3.88
C ASN A 333 -14.98 -22.08 -4.58
N HIS A 334 -13.72 -21.68 -4.78
CA HIS A 334 -13.35 -20.49 -5.55
C HIS A 334 -12.56 -20.88 -6.81
N PRO A 335 -12.72 -20.18 -7.93
CA PRO A 335 -11.86 -20.39 -9.10
C PRO A 335 -10.38 -20.28 -8.73
N LYS A 336 -9.58 -21.26 -9.14
CA LYS A 336 -8.12 -21.28 -8.94
C LYS A 336 -7.46 -20.07 -9.61
N PHE A 337 -7.97 -19.71 -10.79
CA PHE A 337 -7.56 -18.56 -11.58
C PHE A 337 -8.80 -17.75 -11.98
N GLU A 338 -8.60 -16.55 -12.49
CA GLU A 338 -9.71 -15.81 -13.12
C GLU A 338 -9.67 -16.02 -14.64
N GLY A 339 -10.82 -15.90 -15.31
CA GLY A 339 -10.94 -16.18 -16.74
C GLY A 339 -10.14 -15.27 -17.66
N THR A 340 -10.00 -15.71 -18.91
CA THR A 340 -9.53 -14.88 -20.02
C THR A 340 -10.53 -13.75 -20.26
N THR A 341 -10.05 -12.51 -20.32
CA THR A 341 -10.89 -11.34 -20.63
C THR A 341 -11.57 -11.49 -21.99
N SER A 342 -12.86 -11.15 -22.07
CA SER A 342 -13.58 -11.08 -23.34
C SER A 342 -12.97 -10.03 -24.29
N ASP A 343 -12.97 -10.32 -25.58
CA ASP A 343 -12.50 -9.38 -26.61
C ASP A 343 -13.21 -8.02 -26.55
N THR A 344 -14.52 -8.03 -26.29
CA THR A 344 -15.34 -6.81 -26.20
C THR A 344 -14.93 -5.93 -25.00
N SER A 345 -14.68 -6.58 -23.85
CA SER A 345 -14.19 -5.95 -22.63
C SER A 345 -12.81 -5.34 -22.85
N LEU A 346 -11.90 -6.09 -23.48
CA LEU A 346 -10.54 -5.63 -23.79
C LEU A 346 -10.55 -4.40 -24.71
N LEU A 347 -11.31 -4.43 -25.81
CA LEU A 347 -11.37 -3.31 -26.75
C LEU A 347 -11.93 -2.03 -26.12
N ARG A 348 -12.98 -2.15 -25.29
CA ARG A 348 -13.54 -1.00 -24.56
C ARG A 348 -12.52 -0.42 -23.59
N TYR A 349 -11.77 -1.27 -22.90
CA TYR A 349 -10.73 -0.83 -21.98
C TYR A 349 -9.60 -0.10 -22.71
N ILE A 350 -9.09 -0.66 -23.81
CA ILE A 350 -8.07 -0.01 -24.64
C ILE A 350 -8.59 1.34 -25.15
N SER A 351 -9.85 1.41 -25.61
CA SER A 351 -10.46 2.67 -26.02
C SER A 351 -10.52 3.70 -24.88
N GLU A 352 -10.85 3.28 -23.67
CA GLU A 352 -10.85 4.14 -22.47
C GLU A 352 -9.44 4.65 -22.16
N LEU A 353 -8.43 3.78 -22.19
CA LEU A 353 -7.03 4.16 -22.00
C LEU A 353 -6.58 5.22 -23.02
N ARG A 354 -6.92 5.02 -24.29
CA ARG A 354 -6.61 5.96 -25.38
C ARG A 354 -7.33 7.30 -25.21
N SER A 355 -8.59 7.28 -24.76
CA SER A 355 -9.34 8.51 -24.48
C SER A 355 -8.69 9.36 -23.38
N ARG A 356 -8.03 8.70 -22.42
CA ARG A 356 -7.23 9.32 -21.35
C ARG A 356 -5.79 9.64 -21.77
N LYS A 357 -5.44 9.45 -23.05
CA LYS A 357 -4.14 9.73 -23.67
C LYS A 357 -3.00 8.83 -23.18
N TYR A 358 -3.30 7.67 -22.60
CA TYR A 358 -2.27 6.67 -22.30
C TYR A 358 -1.83 5.96 -23.57
N LYS A 359 -0.54 5.63 -23.62
CA LYS A 359 0.01 4.65 -24.57
C LYS A 359 -0.23 3.25 -24.04
N VAL A 360 -0.53 2.31 -24.93
CA VAL A 360 -1.00 0.97 -24.57
C VAL A 360 0.01 -0.07 -25.05
N LEU A 361 0.51 -0.87 -24.12
CA LEU A 361 1.26 -2.10 -24.39
C LEU A 361 0.34 -3.29 -24.14
N LEU A 362 0.13 -4.16 -25.13
CA LEU A 362 -0.62 -5.40 -24.97
C LEU A 362 0.35 -6.58 -24.73
N LEU A 363 0.18 -7.25 -23.60
CA LEU A 363 1.03 -8.36 -23.15
C LEU A 363 0.26 -9.67 -23.10
N LEU A 364 0.80 -10.68 -23.77
CA LEU A 364 0.25 -12.04 -23.82
C LEU A 364 0.96 -12.95 -22.82
N LYS A 365 0.20 -13.63 -21.95
CA LYS A 365 0.72 -14.63 -21.01
C LYS A 365 0.00 -15.98 -21.13
N ILE A 366 0.73 -17.06 -20.83
CA ILE A 366 0.18 -18.41 -20.68
C ILE A 366 0.15 -18.79 -19.21
N VAL A 367 -0.92 -19.44 -18.79
CA VAL A 367 -1.08 -20.06 -17.48
C VAL A 367 -1.31 -21.56 -17.64
N VAL A 368 -0.60 -22.39 -16.87
CA VAL A 368 -0.82 -23.85 -16.86
C VAL A 368 -1.93 -24.19 -15.85
N LEU A 369 -2.98 -24.89 -16.29
CA LEU A 369 -4.12 -25.23 -15.43
C LEU A 369 -3.78 -26.32 -14.40
N ASN A 370 -3.18 -27.40 -14.91
CA ASN A 370 -2.90 -28.64 -14.19
C ASN A 370 -1.39 -28.85 -14.12
N GLY A 371 -0.78 -28.58 -12.97
CA GLY A 371 0.64 -28.74 -12.74
C GLY A 371 1.10 -28.02 -11.49
N ASP A 372 2.14 -28.57 -10.84
CA ASP A 372 2.91 -27.92 -9.79
C ASP A 372 3.91 -26.92 -10.39
N ASP A 373 4.33 -27.15 -11.64
CA ASP A 373 5.17 -26.26 -12.43
C ASP A 373 4.30 -25.37 -13.33
N PHE A 374 4.42 -24.05 -13.15
CA PHE A 374 3.69 -23.04 -13.91
C PHE A 374 4.31 -22.77 -15.29
N LYS A 375 5.45 -23.39 -15.62
CA LYS A 375 6.15 -23.21 -16.89
C LYS A 375 5.80 -24.31 -17.91
N LEU A 376 5.73 -23.92 -19.18
CA LEU A 376 5.67 -24.88 -20.28
C LEU A 376 7.02 -25.55 -20.47
N HIS A 377 7.07 -26.86 -20.72
CA HIS A 377 8.30 -27.57 -21.04
C HIS A 377 8.10 -28.50 -22.24
N CYS A 378 9.19 -29.06 -22.74
CA CYS A 378 9.16 -30.00 -23.85
C CYS A 378 10.27 -31.05 -23.68
N GLU A 379 9.91 -32.33 -23.77
CA GLU A 379 10.88 -33.43 -23.65
C GLU A 379 11.71 -33.63 -24.94
N ASP A 380 11.12 -33.34 -26.12
CA ASP A 380 11.75 -33.56 -27.42
C ASP A 380 11.58 -32.34 -28.34
N ALA A 381 12.70 -31.76 -28.79
CA ALA A 381 12.76 -30.57 -29.62
C ALA A 381 11.89 -30.63 -30.88
N LYS A 382 11.63 -31.83 -31.43
CA LYS A 382 10.82 -32.00 -32.65
C LYS A 382 9.36 -31.53 -32.50
N HIS A 383 8.86 -31.41 -31.26
CA HIS A 383 7.50 -30.98 -30.98
C HIS A 383 7.33 -29.46 -30.91
N ILE A 384 8.42 -28.71 -30.79
CA ILE A 384 8.40 -27.26 -30.61
C ILE A 384 7.74 -26.55 -31.80
N ASN A 385 8.23 -26.79 -33.02
CA ASN A 385 7.69 -26.13 -34.21
C ASN A 385 6.19 -26.41 -34.39
N LYS A 386 5.77 -27.67 -34.20
CA LYS A 386 4.37 -28.06 -34.28
C LYS A 386 3.50 -27.33 -33.26
N PHE A 387 3.95 -27.20 -32.00
CA PHE A 387 3.24 -26.44 -30.98
C PHE A 387 3.09 -24.96 -31.37
N PHE A 388 4.19 -24.32 -31.81
CA PHE A 388 4.15 -22.92 -32.22
C PHE A 388 3.23 -22.69 -33.42
N GLU A 389 3.33 -23.51 -34.47
CA GLU A 389 2.53 -23.37 -35.68
C GLU A 389 1.03 -23.63 -35.43
N GLN A 390 0.70 -24.69 -34.69
CA GLN A 390 -0.68 -25.17 -34.57
C GLN A 390 -1.45 -24.54 -33.40
N GLN A 391 -0.76 -24.06 -32.37
CA GLN A 391 -1.40 -23.59 -31.14
C GLN A 391 -1.00 -22.16 -30.78
N TYR A 392 0.30 -21.86 -30.70
CA TYR A 392 0.77 -20.55 -30.23
C TYR A 392 0.54 -19.42 -31.24
N GLN A 393 0.87 -19.64 -32.51
CA GLN A 393 0.70 -18.64 -33.58
C GLN A 393 -0.77 -18.24 -33.77
N PRO A 394 -1.76 -19.15 -33.79
CA PRO A 394 -3.18 -18.76 -33.80
C PRO A 394 -3.59 -17.89 -32.62
N PHE A 395 -3.08 -18.19 -31.41
CA PHE A 395 -3.30 -17.39 -30.21
C PHE A 395 -2.75 -15.97 -30.36
N VAL A 396 -1.49 -15.81 -30.77
CA VAL A 396 -0.88 -14.48 -30.97
C VAL A 396 -1.58 -13.74 -32.12
N ALA A 397 -1.96 -14.45 -33.17
CA ALA A 397 -2.66 -13.90 -34.32
C ALA A 397 -4.04 -13.36 -34.02
N HIS A 398 -4.77 -13.98 -33.10
CA HIS A 398 -6.02 -13.43 -32.59
C HIS A 398 -5.82 -12.00 -32.08
N TYR A 399 -4.83 -11.78 -31.21
CA TYR A 399 -4.65 -10.50 -30.54
C TYR A 399 -4.02 -9.41 -31.40
N TYR A 400 -3.04 -9.70 -32.26
CA TYR A 400 -2.54 -8.66 -33.17
C TYR A 400 -3.61 -8.25 -34.20
N LYS A 401 -4.55 -9.15 -34.55
CA LYS A 401 -5.69 -8.82 -35.41
C LYS A 401 -6.71 -7.97 -34.67
N LEU A 402 -7.08 -8.40 -33.46
CA LEU A 402 -8.05 -7.72 -32.61
C LEU A 402 -7.63 -6.28 -32.27
N SER A 403 -6.34 -6.07 -32.00
CA SER A 403 -5.80 -4.81 -31.50
C SER A 403 -5.26 -3.86 -32.58
N LYS A 404 -5.49 -4.16 -33.87
CA LYS A 404 -5.00 -3.33 -34.97
C LYS A 404 -5.47 -1.88 -34.81
N ASN A 405 -4.54 -0.94 -34.92
CA ASN A 405 -4.74 0.51 -34.73
C ASN A 405 -5.16 0.95 -33.32
N ALA A 406 -5.17 0.05 -32.33
CA ALA A 406 -5.63 0.37 -30.97
C ALA A 406 -4.49 0.47 -29.94
N ILE A 407 -3.32 -0.08 -30.25
CA ILE A 407 -2.18 -0.22 -29.31
C ILE A 407 -0.91 0.45 -29.86
N ASP A 408 0.03 0.75 -28.97
CA ASP A 408 1.32 1.36 -29.29
C ASP A 408 2.47 0.35 -29.19
N ALA A 409 2.32 -0.70 -28.39
CA ALA A 409 3.27 -1.81 -28.28
C ALA A 409 2.57 -3.16 -28.13
N PHE A 410 3.18 -4.21 -28.68
CA PHE A 410 2.68 -5.57 -28.65
C PHE A 410 3.80 -6.54 -28.26
N VAL A 411 3.57 -7.30 -27.18
CA VAL A 411 4.51 -8.32 -26.71
C VAL A 411 4.07 -9.68 -27.23
N ILE A 412 4.88 -10.28 -28.11
CA ILE A 412 4.51 -11.50 -28.83
C ILE A 412 4.42 -12.73 -27.93
N ALA A 413 5.16 -12.73 -26.83
CA ALA A 413 5.24 -13.82 -25.85
C ALA A 413 5.97 -13.34 -24.58
N SER A 414 5.81 -14.07 -23.47
CA SER A 414 6.49 -13.80 -22.21
C SER A 414 6.91 -15.10 -21.51
N GLY A 415 8.14 -15.15 -20.99
CA GLY A 415 8.61 -16.17 -20.05
C GLY A 415 8.58 -17.63 -20.56
N LEU A 416 8.97 -17.87 -21.82
CA LEU A 416 9.09 -19.21 -22.42
C LEU A 416 10.48 -19.83 -22.23
N SER A 417 11.13 -19.52 -21.09
CA SER A 417 12.53 -19.85 -20.81
C SER A 417 12.88 -21.33 -20.99
N GLN A 418 11.96 -22.23 -20.65
CA GLN A 418 12.17 -23.67 -20.78
C GLN A 418 12.08 -24.17 -22.23
N LEU A 419 11.45 -23.41 -23.13
CA LEU A 419 11.37 -23.74 -24.56
C LEU A 419 12.49 -23.08 -25.35
N THR A 420 12.85 -21.84 -25.01
CA THR A 420 13.88 -21.06 -25.71
C THR A 420 15.31 -21.57 -25.45
N LYS A 421 15.50 -22.41 -24.43
CA LYS A 421 16.77 -23.07 -24.09
C LYS A 421 16.97 -24.42 -24.81
N ILE A 422 15.94 -24.98 -25.44
CA ILE A 422 16.01 -26.30 -26.09
C ILE A 422 16.69 -26.18 -27.46
N GLN A 423 17.71 -27.01 -27.68
CA GLN A 423 18.40 -27.16 -28.96
C GLN A 423 17.88 -28.36 -29.74
N ASP A 424 17.85 -28.24 -31.07
CA ASP A 424 17.62 -29.37 -31.98
C ASP A 424 18.92 -30.10 -32.35
N GLU A 425 18.79 -31.15 -33.17
CA GLU A 425 19.93 -31.95 -33.66
C GLU A 425 20.96 -31.17 -34.50
N ASN A 426 20.63 -29.96 -34.94
CA ASN A 426 21.47 -29.06 -35.74
C ASN A 426 22.03 -27.89 -34.93
N ASP A 427 22.04 -27.99 -33.60
CA ASP A 427 22.46 -26.94 -32.66
C ASP A 427 21.65 -25.63 -32.77
N LYS A 428 20.42 -25.67 -33.33
CA LYS A 428 19.53 -24.50 -33.43
C LYS A 428 18.49 -24.48 -32.32
N PHE A 429 17.94 -23.30 -32.05
CA PHE A 429 16.89 -23.08 -31.06
C PHE A 429 15.53 -22.91 -31.76
N PRO A 430 14.75 -23.98 -31.98
CA PRO A 430 13.51 -23.94 -32.77
C PRO A 430 12.43 -23.00 -32.20
N ALA A 431 12.36 -22.85 -30.88
CA ALA A 431 11.44 -21.89 -30.25
C ALA A 431 11.79 -20.44 -30.61
N VAL A 432 13.09 -20.10 -30.60
CA VAL A 432 13.58 -18.76 -30.97
C VAL A 432 13.29 -18.50 -32.46
N THR A 433 13.53 -19.48 -33.33
CA THR A 433 13.20 -19.40 -34.76
C THR A 433 11.69 -19.16 -34.98
N SER A 434 10.84 -19.88 -34.22
CA SER A 434 9.39 -19.71 -34.26
C SER A 434 9.00 -18.30 -33.82
N LEU A 435 9.52 -17.81 -32.68
CA LEU A 435 9.26 -16.45 -32.17
C LEU A 435 9.66 -15.36 -33.18
N ARG A 436 10.76 -15.51 -33.91
CA ARG A 436 11.15 -14.58 -34.99
C ARG A 436 10.10 -14.51 -36.10
N THR A 437 9.54 -15.66 -36.46
CA THR A 437 8.46 -15.76 -37.45
C THR A 437 7.19 -15.08 -36.96
N ILE A 438 6.81 -15.30 -35.69
CA ILE A 438 5.67 -14.63 -35.05
C ILE A 438 5.86 -13.11 -35.03
N ALA A 439 7.04 -12.63 -34.62
CA ALA A 439 7.38 -11.20 -34.62
C ALA A 439 7.22 -10.59 -36.01
N SER A 440 7.73 -11.27 -37.05
CA SER A 440 7.65 -10.81 -38.43
C SER A 440 6.21 -10.70 -38.93
N HIS A 441 5.36 -11.69 -38.60
CA HIS A 441 3.93 -11.63 -38.91
C HIS A 441 3.22 -10.50 -38.16
N ALA A 442 3.48 -10.34 -36.86
CA ALA A 442 2.90 -9.27 -36.05
C ALA A 442 3.31 -7.89 -36.59
N LYS A 443 4.60 -7.68 -36.89
CA LYS A 443 5.13 -6.43 -37.44
C LYS A 443 4.51 -6.09 -38.80
N THR A 444 4.41 -7.08 -39.68
CA THR A 444 3.78 -6.92 -41.00
C THR A 444 2.31 -6.51 -40.88
N PHE A 445 1.58 -7.08 -39.93
CA PHE A 445 0.14 -6.84 -39.79
C PHE A 445 -0.20 -5.54 -39.05
N LEU A 446 0.52 -5.26 -37.95
CA LEU A 446 0.32 -4.09 -37.10
C LEU A 446 0.97 -2.82 -37.68
N GLY A 447 2.00 -2.98 -38.51
CA GLY A 447 2.74 -1.90 -39.14
C GLY A 447 3.88 -1.34 -38.28
N ASN A 448 4.69 -0.49 -38.89
CA ASN A 448 5.94 0.00 -38.28
C ASN A 448 5.76 0.95 -37.10
N SER A 449 4.56 1.53 -36.93
CA SER A 449 4.26 2.42 -35.80
C SER A 449 4.07 1.69 -34.48
N VAL A 450 3.79 0.37 -34.52
CA VAL A 450 3.64 -0.44 -33.31
C VAL A 450 4.98 -1.08 -32.96
N ILE A 451 5.37 -0.93 -31.70
CA ILE A 451 6.59 -1.52 -31.13
C ILE A 451 6.32 -2.99 -30.86
N ILE A 452 7.13 -3.87 -31.41
CA ILE A 452 7.05 -5.32 -31.25
C ILE A 452 8.23 -5.78 -30.40
N THR A 453 7.96 -6.60 -29.39
CA THR A 453 9.01 -7.16 -28.52
C THR A 453 8.61 -8.53 -27.98
N TYR A 454 9.57 -9.22 -27.37
CA TYR A 454 9.39 -10.38 -26.50
C TYR A 454 9.69 -9.97 -25.05
N ALA A 455 9.04 -10.59 -24.07
CA ALA A 455 9.32 -10.36 -22.64
C ALA A 455 10.04 -11.57 -22.05
N ALA A 456 11.37 -11.57 -22.13
CA ALA A 456 12.19 -12.65 -21.61
C ALA A 456 12.32 -12.56 -20.09
N ASP A 457 12.27 -13.68 -19.39
CA ASP A 457 12.58 -13.70 -17.96
C ASP A 457 14.03 -13.26 -17.69
N TYR A 458 14.32 -12.77 -16.47
CA TYR A 458 15.65 -12.30 -16.07
C TYR A 458 16.76 -13.35 -16.25
N ASP A 459 16.41 -14.65 -16.27
CA ASP A 459 17.31 -15.79 -16.49
C ASP A 459 17.25 -16.35 -17.93
N GLU A 460 16.53 -15.67 -18.83
CA GLU A 460 16.23 -16.11 -20.19
C GLU A 460 16.85 -15.19 -21.25
N TYR A 461 16.79 -13.88 -21.05
CA TYR A 461 17.11 -12.87 -22.08
C TYR A 461 18.55 -12.96 -22.64
N HIS A 462 19.44 -13.59 -21.86
CA HIS A 462 20.88 -13.67 -22.02
C HIS A 462 21.33 -15.02 -22.64
N SER A 463 22.45 -15.58 -22.17
CA SER A 463 22.98 -16.89 -22.53
C SER A 463 22.42 -18.03 -21.71
N HIS A 464 22.26 -19.18 -22.35
CA HIS A 464 22.17 -20.49 -21.72
C HIS A 464 23.47 -21.28 -21.97
N ASN A 465 24.11 -21.77 -20.91
CA ASN A 465 25.40 -22.51 -20.99
C ASN A 465 26.48 -21.79 -21.84
N GLY A 466 26.50 -20.46 -21.77
CA GLY A 466 27.44 -19.61 -22.50
C GLY A 466 27.11 -19.37 -23.99
N VAL A 467 26.01 -19.93 -24.50
CA VAL A 467 25.47 -19.67 -25.84
C VAL A 467 24.38 -18.60 -25.75
N TYR A 468 24.47 -17.54 -26.56
CA TYR A 468 23.47 -16.46 -26.58
C TYR A 468 22.27 -16.84 -27.44
N ASN A 469 21.46 -17.78 -26.94
CA ASN A 469 20.36 -18.40 -27.68
C ASN A 469 19.28 -17.40 -28.11
N MET A 470 19.06 -16.32 -27.37
CA MET A 470 18.03 -15.32 -27.67
C MET A 470 18.45 -14.24 -28.68
N ASP A 471 19.75 -14.08 -28.95
CA ASP A 471 20.28 -12.98 -29.77
C ASP A 471 19.70 -12.98 -31.20
N GLU A 472 19.42 -14.16 -31.77
CA GLU A 472 18.81 -14.27 -33.09
C GLU A 472 17.41 -13.61 -33.15
N LEU A 473 16.65 -13.69 -32.04
CA LEU A 473 15.39 -12.98 -31.90
C LEU A 473 15.63 -11.49 -31.72
N TRP A 474 16.55 -11.11 -30.83
CA TRP A 474 16.84 -9.71 -30.55
C TRP A 474 17.30 -8.95 -31.79
N LEU A 475 18.13 -9.55 -32.63
CA LEU A 475 18.63 -8.95 -33.87
C LEU A 475 17.58 -8.87 -34.99
N SER A 476 16.47 -9.60 -34.86
CA SER A 476 15.39 -9.53 -35.85
C SER A 476 14.97 -8.08 -36.07
N SER A 477 14.86 -7.67 -37.32
CA SER A 477 14.33 -6.34 -37.69
C SER A 477 12.86 -6.17 -37.30
N ALA A 478 12.16 -7.28 -37.03
CA ALA A 478 10.79 -7.26 -36.53
C ALA A 478 10.68 -7.00 -35.02
N ILE A 479 11.78 -7.06 -34.26
CA ILE A 479 11.83 -6.74 -32.83
C ILE A 479 12.40 -5.33 -32.67
N ASP A 480 11.64 -4.40 -32.14
CA ASP A 480 12.05 -2.99 -32.03
C ASP A 480 12.90 -2.72 -30.79
N VAL A 481 12.63 -3.43 -29.69
CA VAL A 481 13.30 -3.28 -28.39
C VAL A 481 13.55 -4.64 -27.75
N ILE A 482 14.50 -4.72 -26.83
CA ILE A 482 14.76 -5.91 -26.03
C ILE A 482 13.87 -5.83 -24.79
N GLY A 483 12.97 -6.79 -24.60
CA GLY A 483 12.09 -6.83 -23.44
C GLY A 483 12.52 -7.83 -22.38
N ILE A 484 12.60 -7.38 -21.12
CA ILE A 484 13.02 -8.20 -19.96
C ILE A 484 11.98 -8.10 -18.84
N ASN A 485 11.54 -9.23 -18.28
CA ASN A 485 10.87 -9.30 -16.99
C ASN A 485 11.94 -9.27 -15.88
N ALA A 486 12.23 -8.08 -15.38
CA ALA A 486 13.38 -7.75 -14.55
C ALA A 486 13.18 -8.07 -13.06
N TYR A 487 12.80 -9.30 -12.73
CA TYR A 487 12.72 -9.81 -11.35
C TYR A 487 14.06 -10.36 -10.86
N PHE A 488 15.13 -9.56 -10.99
CA PHE A 488 16.48 -9.96 -10.59
C PHE A 488 16.59 -10.05 -9.06
N PRO A 489 17.26 -11.09 -8.50
CA PRO A 489 17.61 -11.10 -7.10
C PRO A 489 18.68 -10.04 -6.81
N LEU A 490 18.46 -9.23 -5.78
CA LEU A 490 19.37 -8.15 -5.39
C LEU A 490 20.04 -8.41 -4.04
N LEU A 491 19.39 -9.13 -3.12
CA LEU A 491 19.92 -9.35 -1.77
C LEU A 491 21.05 -10.39 -1.76
N PRO A 492 22.29 -10.05 -1.37
CA PRO A 492 23.34 -11.04 -1.12
C PRO A 492 23.13 -11.75 0.22
N PRO A 493 23.72 -12.95 0.42
CA PRO A 493 23.64 -13.66 1.70
C PRO A 493 24.16 -12.85 2.88
N GLY A 494 23.49 -12.99 4.03
CA GLY A 494 23.91 -12.36 5.29
C GLY A 494 23.57 -10.87 5.41
N LEU A 495 23.06 -10.24 4.36
CA LEU A 495 22.56 -8.87 4.39
C LEU A 495 21.06 -8.87 4.71
N SER A 496 20.63 -8.05 5.68
CA SER A 496 19.21 -7.88 6.00
C SER A 496 18.66 -6.63 5.32
N PHE A 497 17.45 -6.72 4.78
CA PHE A 497 16.80 -5.60 4.10
C PHE A 497 16.54 -4.40 5.03
N GLU A 498 16.28 -4.64 6.33
CA GLU A 498 15.92 -3.61 7.31
C GLU A 498 16.97 -2.47 7.45
N LYS A 499 18.15 -2.64 6.87
CA LYS A 499 19.27 -1.69 6.93
C LYS A 499 19.57 -0.98 5.62
N LEU A 500 18.83 -1.28 4.54
CA LEU A 500 19.19 -0.80 3.20
C LEU A 500 18.48 0.51 2.84
N SER A 501 19.28 1.51 2.52
CA SER A 501 18.87 2.76 1.88
C SER A 501 18.55 2.57 0.40
N ILE A 502 17.86 3.56 -0.18
CA ILE A 502 17.57 3.64 -1.62
C ILE A 502 18.88 3.56 -2.44
N GLU A 503 19.94 4.24 -1.99
CA GLU A 503 21.26 4.24 -2.61
C GLU A 503 21.94 2.88 -2.59
N GLU A 504 21.83 2.15 -1.48
CA GLU A 504 22.39 0.81 -1.36
C GLU A 504 21.66 -0.16 -2.29
N ILE A 505 20.33 -0.11 -2.35
CA ILE A 505 19.56 -0.93 -3.31
C ILE A 505 19.96 -0.62 -4.76
N ALA A 506 20.14 0.66 -5.09
CA ALA A 506 20.58 1.03 -6.43
C ALA A 506 21.92 0.38 -6.82
N LYS A 507 22.88 0.31 -5.89
CA LYS A 507 24.19 -0.34 -6.10
C LYS A 507 24.11 -1.87 -6.20
N LEU A 508 23.09 -2.49 -5.62
CA LEU A 508 22.91 -3.95 -5.69
C LEU A 508 22.56 -4.46 -7.11
N TRP A 509 22.10 -3.57 -8.01
CA TRP A 509 21.89 -3.91 -9.41
C TRP A 509 23.21 -4.23 -10.15
N GLU A 510 24.35 -3.70 -9.68
CA GLU A 510 25.67 -3.87 -10.29
C GLU A 510 26.59 -4.81 -9.49
N SER A 511 26.03 -5.67 -8.63
CA SER A 511 26.80 -6.57 -7.78
C SER A 511 26.00 -7.81 -7.36
N GLY A 512 26.63 -8.78 -6.69
CA GLY A 512 25.94 -9.91 -6.08
C GLY A 512 25.60 -11.05 -7.05
N GLU A 513 24.52 -11.79 -6.77
CA GLU A 513 24.11 -12.94 -7.58
C GLU A 513 23.79 -12.54 -9.02
N GLY A 514 24.26 -13.34 -9.97
CA GLY A 514 24.13 -13.08 -11.41
C GLY A 514 25.11 -12.05 -11.97
N TYR A 515 25.77 -11.26 -11.11
CA TYR A 515 26.78 -10.29 -11.53
C TYR A 515 28.19 -10.74 -11.14
N SER A 516 28.41 -10.97 -9.84
CA SER A 516 29.71 -11.35 -9.27
C SER A 516 29.84 -12.86 -9.06
N TYR A 517 28.74 -13.54 -8.71
CA TYR A 517 28.71 -14.98 -8.43
C TYR A 517 27.36 -15.61 -8.80
N PHE A 518 27.28 -16.92 -8.77
CA PHE A 518 26.04 -17.70 -8.89
C PHE A 518 26.01 -18.85 -7.88
N TYR A 519 24.86 -19.49 -7.71
CA TYR A 519 24.73 -20.73 -6.94
C TYR A 519 24.65 -21.93 -7.88
N ASP A 520 25.23 -23.04 -7.45
CA ASP A 520 24.96 -24.33 -8.08
C ASP A 520 23.49 -24.69 -7.83
N GLU A 521 22.71 -24.83 -8.91
CA GLU A 521 21.28 -25.16 -8.79
C GLU A 521 21.04 -26.60 -8.33
N THR A 522 22.07 -27.45 -8.30
CA THR A 522 22.01 -28.79 -7.70
C THR A 522 22.20 -28.78 -6.18
N ASP A 523 22.76 -27.70 -5.62
CA ASP A 523 22.86 -27.48 -4.17
C ASP A 523 21.52 -26.93 -3.66
N THR A 524 20.71 -27.81 -3.07
CA THR A 524 19.40 -27.43 -2.52
C THR A 524 19.49 -26.38 -1.41
N ASP A 525 20.62 -26.32 -0.70
CA ASP A 525 20.83 -25.36 0.39
C ASP A 525 21.32 -24.00 -0.12
N LYS A 526 21.78 -23.93 -1.38
CA LYS A 526 22.36 -22.74 -2.03
C LYS A 526 23.33 -21.97 -1.13
N LYS A 527 24.17 -22.69 -0.37
CA LYS A 527 25.03 -22.09 0.67
C LYS A 527 26.32 -21.51 0.11
N ARG A 528 26.81 -22.05 -1.01
CA ARG A 528 28.14 -21.73 -1.54
C ARG A 528 28.06 -20.91 -2.82
N PRO A 529 28.35 -19.60 -2.80
CA PRO A 529 28.47 -18.81 -4.01
C PRO A 529 29.73 -19.21 -4.80
N ILE A 530 29.58 -19.34 -6.12
CA ILE A 530 30.65 -19.62 -7.07
C ILE A 530 30.90 -18.34 -7.87
N ALA A 531 32.11 -17.79 -7.77
CA ALA A 531 32.48 -16.60 -8.53
C ALA A 531 32.48 -16.87 -10.03
N TYR A 532 32.04 -15.91 -10.83
CA TYR A 532 32.18 -16.01 -12.28
C TYR A 532 33.65 -15.90 -12.68
N THR A 533 34.09 -16.83 -13.52
CA THR A 533 35.43 -16.81 -14.12
C THR A 533 35.48 -15.94 -15.39
N HIS A 534 34.33 -15.63 -15.98
CA HIS A 534 34.20 -14.74 -17.13
C HIS A 534 32.89 -13.95 -17.08
N PRO A 535 32.87 -12.64 -17.39
CA PRO A 535 31.64 -11.83 -17.41
C PRO A 535 30.53 -12.34 -18.36
N ARG A 536 30.88 -13.22 -19.30
CA ARG A 536 29.97 -13.83 -20.27
C ARG A 536 28.92 -14.73 -19.62
N SER A 537 29.18 -15.21 -18.40
CA SER A 537 28.23 -16.03 -17.66
C SER A 537 27.40 -15.21 -16.66
N ALA A 538 27.73 -13.94 -16.48
CA ALA A 538 27.09 -13.04 -15.51
C ALA A 538 25.78 -12.48 -16.09
N TRP A 539 24.69 -13.23 -15.96
CA TRP A 539 23.37 -12.90 -16.51
C TRP A 539 22.69 -11.67 -15.89
N LYS A 540 23.20 -11.08 -14.81
CA LYS A 540 22.75 -9.77 -14.30
C LYS A 540 23.59 -8.61 -14.82
N ASN A 541 24.76 -8.88 -15.40
CA ASN A 541 25.57 -7.83 -16.03
C ASN A 541 25.01 -7.45 -17.40
N ILE A 542 23.84 -6.79 -17.38
CA ILE A 542 23.07 -6.41 -18.58
C ILE A 542 23.93 -5.55 -19.51
N GLN A 543 24.72 -4.62 -18.95
CA GLN A 543 25.57 -3.73 -19.73
C GLN A 543 26.63 -4.52 -20.50
N TYR A 544 27.36 -5.41 -19.83
CA TYR A 544 28.37 -6.24 -20.50
C TYR A 544 27.75 -7.02 -21.66
N TRP A 545 26.61 -7.67 -21.44
CA TRP A 545 25.91 -8.40 -22.51
C TRP A 545 25.51 -7.52 -23.69
N TRP A 546 24.87 -6.38 -23.40
CA TRP A 546 24.36 -5.46 -24.42
C TRP A 546 25.49 -4.87 -25.29
N GLU A 547 26.67 -4.64 -24.72
CA GLU A 547 27.85 -4.14 -25.42
C GLU A 547 28.69 -5.26 -26.09
N SER A 548 28.45 -6.52 -25.72
CA SER A 548 29.21 -7.69 -26.17
C SER A 548 28.83 -8.16 -27.58
N ARG A 549 29.67 -9.04 -28.12
CA ARG A 549 29.49 -9.72 -29.41
C ARG A 549 28.63 -10.98 -29.25
N ILE A 550 27.84 -11.30 -30.29
CA ILE A 550 26.96 -12.47 -30.30
C ILE A 550 27.76 -13.76 -30.47
N LYS A 551 27.28 -14.86 -29.88
CA LYS A 551 27.72 -16.22 -30.20
C LYS A 551 26.51 -17.08 -30.50
N SER A 552 26.36 -17.43 -31.78
CA SER A 552 25.20 -18.15 -32.27
C SER A 552 25.10 -19.58 -31.73
N THR A 553 26.22 -20.29 -31.61
CA THR A 553 26.26 -21.69 -31.13
C THR A 553 27.55 -21.99 -30.38
N ALA A 554 27.58 -23.10 -29.63
CA ALA A 554 28.80 -23.55 -28.94
C ALA A 554 29.98 -23.79 -29.90
N LYS A 555 29.70 -24.09 -31.18
CA LYS A 555 30.68 -24.45 -32.22
C LYS A 555 31.10 -23.30 -33.13
N THR A 556 30.50 -22.11 -33.00
CA THR A 556 30.80 -20.94 -33.84
C THR A 556 31.65 -19.91 -33.10
N ALA A 557 32.48 -19.18 -33.86
CA ALA A 557 33.20 -18.01 -33.35
C ALA A 557 32.22 -16.85 -33.10
N ASP A 558 32.60 -15.92 -32.22
CA ASP A 558 31.78 -14.75 -31.92
C ASP A 558 31.59 -13.87 -33.18
N SER A 559 30.35 -13.44 -33.44
CA SER A 559 29.98 -12.50 -34.51
C SER A 559 30.50 -11.10 -34.22
N THR A 560 30.64 -10.26 -35.24
CA THR A 560 30.94 -8.82 -35.06
C THR A 560 29.70 -8.00 -34.72
N GLU A 561 28.51 -8.54 -34.93
CA GLU A 561 27.24 -7.88 -34.60
C GLU A 561 27.09 -7.70 -33.08
N LYS A 562 26.37 -6.64 -32.69
CA LYS A 562 26.12 -6.26 -31.29
C LYS A 562 24.67 -5.87 -31.12
N LEU A 563 24.17 -5.96 -29.88
CA LEU A 563 22.80 -5.56 -29.53
C LEU A 563 22.65 -4.09 -29.14
N ILE A 564 23.77 -3.36 -29.08
CA ILE A 564 23.85 -1.97 -28.58
C ILE A 564 22.88 -0.98 -29.28
N ASP A 565 22.47 -1.30 -30.51
CA ASP A 565 21.53 -0.45 -31.26
C ASP A 565 20.06 -0.61 -30.83
N LYS A 566 19.72 -1.65 -30.04
CA LYS A 566 18.38 -1.86 -29.51
C LYS A 566 18.31 -1.48 -28.04
N LYS A 567 17.39 -0.59 -27.71
CA LYS A 567 17.13 -0.21 -26.31
C LYS A 567 16.45 -1.35 -25.55
N ILE A 568 16.64 -1.34 -24.24
CA ILE A 568 16.05 -2.31 -23.32
C ILE A 568 14.81 -1.70 -22.67
N TRP A 569 13.72 -2.45 -22.65
CA TRP A 569 12.55 -2.19 -21.85
C TRP A 569 12.44 -3.27 -20.77
N PHE A 570 12.35 -2.86 -19.50
CA PHE A 570 11.86 -3.78 -18.50
C PHE A 570 10.35 -3.87 -18.66
N ILE A 571 9.91 -4.92 -19.35
CA ILE A 571 8.51 -5.19 -19.61
C ILE A 571 7.79 -5.44 -18.31
N GLU A 572 8.43 -6.03 -17.31
CA GLU A 572 7.92 -6.08 -15.94
C GLU A 572 9.06 -5.84 -14.95
N TYR A 573 8.77 -5.14 -13.87
CA TYR A 573 9.58 -5.17 -12.65
C TYR A 573 8.67 -4.94 -11.44
N GLY A 574 9.01 -5.48 -10.28
CA GLY A 574 8.23 -5.26 -9.08
C GLY A 574 8.74 -6.08 -7.90
N PHE A 575 8.24 -5.76 -6.72
CA PHE A 575 8.60 -6.44 -5.48
C PHE A 575 7.33 -6.76 -4.69
N ARG A 576 7.33 -7.88 -3.97
CA ARG A 576 6.24 -8.22 -3.05
C ARG A 576 6.23 -7.31 -1.83
N SER A 577 5.07 -7.15 -1.22
CA SER A 577 4.90 -6.38 0.03
C SER A 577 5.26 -7.18 1.27
N VAL A 578 6.49 -7.68 1.34
CA VAL A 578 6.96 -8.55 2.42
C VAL A 578 8.36 -8.15 2.85
N GLU A 579 8.75 -8.55 4.05
CA GLU A 579 10.15 -8.42 4.50
C GLU A 579 11.10 -9.12 3.52
N ASN A 580 12.28 -8.54 3.30
CA ASN A 580 13.29 -9.07 2.37
C ASN A 580 12.76 -9.29 0.94
N CYS A 581 11.89 -8.39 0.44
CA CYS A 581 11.27 -8.48 -0.87
C CYS A 581 12.24 -8.49 -2.08
N ILE A 582 13.51 -8.16 -1.88
CA ILE A 582 14.56 -8.19 -2.92
C ILE A 582 15.42 -9.48 -2.89
N ASN A 583 15.07 -10.42 -2.00
CA ASN A 583 15.69 -11.74 -1.91
C ASN A 583 15.22 -12.64 -3.07
N ARG A 584 16.04 -13.62 -3.43
CA ARG A 584 15.77 -14.59 -4.50
C ARG A 584 14.41 -15.27 -4.35
N ASN A 585 14.14 -15.92 -3.22
CA ASN A 585 12.90 -16.70 -3.04
C ASN A 585 11.62 -15.85 -3.07
N THR A 586 11.69 -14.58 -2.67
CA THR A 586 10.54 -13.65 -2.67
C THR A 586 10.36 -12.96 -4.02
N SER A 587 11.45 -12.71 -4.75
CA SER A 587 11.44 -12.11 -6.10
C SER A 587 10.92 -13.03 -7.20
N LEU A 588 11.06 -14.36 -7.03
CA LEU A 588 10.78 -15.37 -8.08
C LEU A 588 9.38 -15.98 -8.04
N ASP A 589 8.66 -15.84 -6.93
CA ASP A 589 7.37 -16.50 -6.70
C ASP A 589 6.18 -15.71 -7.26
N PHE A 590 6.19 -15.44 -8.57
CA PHE A 590 5.11 -14.71 -9.27
C PHE A 590 3.76 -15.46 -9.26
N MET A 591 3.76 -16.80 -9.12
CA MET A 591 2.54 -17.64 -9.18
C MET A 591 2.25 -18.53 -7.94
N ASN A 592 3.17 -18.64 -6.97
CA ASN A 592 2.86 -19.29 -5.67
C ASN A 592 1.84 -18.50 -4.83
N ASP A 593 1.47 -17.31 -5.29
CA ASP A 593 0.42 -16.40 -4.81
C ASP A 593 -0.99 -17.05 -4.66
N ILE A 594 -1.17 -18.30 -5.09
CA ILE A 594 -2.46 -19.03 -5.06
C ILE A 594 -2.53 -20.10 -3.96
N MET A 595 -1.39 -20.62 -3.45
CA MET A 595 -1.43 -21.93 -2.76
C MET A 595 -0.85 -21.97 -1.34
N ASP A 596 0.02 -21.06 -0.91
CA ASP A 596 0.66 -21.22 0.41
C ASP A 596 0.25 -20.16 1.44
N TYR A 597 -0.91 -20.38 2.05
CA TYR A 597 -1.40 -19.62 3.20
C TYR A 597 -0.73 -20.06 4.53
N THR A 598 0.30 -20.93 4.49
CA THR A 598 0.80 -21.64 5.68
C THR A 598 2.12 -21.10 6.23
N SER A 599 2.89 -20.31 5.47
CA SER A 599 4.06 -19.62 6.01
C SER A 599 3.66 -18.27 6.63
N SER A 600 4.23 -17.96 7.79
CA SER A 600 4.06 -16.66 8.47
C SER A 600 4.75 -15.56 7.65
N ILE A 601 4.07 -15.06 6.62
CA ILE A 601 4.58 -13.97 5.77
C ILE A 601 4.44 -12.65 6.53
N ASN A 602 5.57 -12.01 6.84
CA ASN A 602 5.61 -10.67 7.41
C ASN A 602 5.39 -9.63 6.31
N ILE A 603 4.26 -8.92 6.38
CA ILE A 603 3.90 -7.85 5.43
C ILE A 603 4.75 -6.60 5.72
N ASP A 604 5.36 -6.05 4.68
CA ASP A 604 6.10 -4.79 4.76
C ASP A 604 5.96 -3.96 3.46
N TYR A 605 5.21 -2.86 3.57
CA TYR A 605 4.97 -1.93 2.46
C TYR A 605 6.11 -0.93 2.26
N LEU A 606 6.85 -0.62 3.32
CA LEU A 606 7.98 0.30 3.22
C LEU A 606 9.13 -0.39 2.49
N SER A 607 9.39 -1.67 2.80
CA SER A 607 10.38 -2.47 2.06
C SER A 607 10.10 -2.50 0.56
N GLN A 608 8.84 -2.74 0.17
CA GLN A 608 8.43 -2.69 -1.23
C GLN A 608 8.69 -1.31 -1.87
N LYS A 609 8.31 -0.22 -1.18
CA LYS A 609 8.51 1.15 -1.66
C LYS A 609 10.00 1.45 -1.89
N VAL A 610 10.85 1.17 -0.89
CA VAL A 610 12.30 1.44 -0.94
C VAL A 610 12.97 0.61 -2.05
N ALA A 611 12.55 -0.65 -2.26
CA ALA A 611 13.04 -1.47 -3.37
C ALA A 611 12.69 -0.92 -4.75
N ILE A 612 11.47 -0.40 -4.92
CA ILE A 612 11.03 0.27 -6.15
C ILE A 612 11.85 1.54 -6.37
N GLU A 613 12.00 2.39 -5.35
CA GLU A 613 12.77 3.63 -5.44
C GLU A 613 14.25 3.38 -5.77
N GLY A 614 14.88 2.39 -5.13
CA GLY A 614 16.27 2.01 -5.43
C GLY A 614 16.45 1.51 -6.86
N THR A 615 15.48 0.75 -7.37
CA THR A 615 15.47 0.29 -8.78
C THR A 615 15.28 1.44 -9.76
N LEU A 616 14.32 2.34 -9.52
CA LEU A 616 14.14 3.53 -10.35
C LEU A 616 15.41 4.38 -10.36
N LYS A 617 16.08 4.53 -9.20
CA LYS A 617 17.34 5.27 -9.07
C LYS A 617 18.48 4.64 -9.87
N ALA A 618 18.63 3.32 -9.82
CA ALA A 618 19.67 2.59 -10.57
C ALA A 618 19.56 2.86 -12.08
N TRP A 619 18.34 2.91 -12.62
CA TRP A 619 18.12 2.97 -14.07
C TRP A 619 17.75 4.36 -14.61
N LYS A 620 17.58 5.37 -13.74
CA LYS A 620 17.11 6.72 -14.11
C LYS A 620 17.89 7.39 -15.25
N SER A 621 19.20 7.15 -15.31
CA SER A 621 20.11 7.77 -16.30
C SER A 621 20.75 6.75 -17.24
N SER A 622 20.16 5.55 -17.36
CA SER A 622 20.70 4.51 -18.22
C SER A 622 20.59 4.92 -19.69
N ASN A 623 21.68 4.74 -20.45
CA ASN A 623 21.66 4.85 -21.90
C ASN A 623 21.09 3.59 -22.57
N MET A 624 20.99 2.48 -21.84
CA MET A 624 20.58 1.16 -22.32
C MET A 624 19.10 0.89 -22.01
N VAL A 625 18.70 1.07 -20.75
CA VAL A 625 17.32 0.85 -20.29
C VAL A 625 16.52 2.13 -20.48
N GLU A 626 15.65 2.12 -21.49
CA GLU A 626 14.86 3.30 -21.89
C GLU A 626 13.53 3.39 -21.13
N ARG A 627 12.96 2.25 -20.74
CA ARG A 627 11.62 2.19 -20.15
C ARG A 627 11.47 1.03 -19.21
N ILE A 628 10.75 1.24 -18.11
CA ILE A 628 10.52 0.23 -17.07
C ILE A 628 9.06 0.28 -16.64
N PHE A 629 8.37 -0.86 -16.71
CA PHE A 629 6.95 -0.97 -16.41
C PHE A 629 6.76 -1.62 -15.04
N LEU A 630 6.28 -0.82 -14.08
CA LEU A 630 6.02 -1.31 -12.72
C LEU A 630 4.86 -2.31 -12.76
N TYR A 631 5.08 -3.54 -12.31
CA TYR A 631 4.06 -4.55 -12.25
C TYR A 631 3.15 -4.35 -11.04
N GLY A 632 1.83 -4.50 -11.25
CA GLY A 632 0.88 -4.73 -10.16
C GLY A 632 -0.04 -3.56 -9.81
N TRP A 633 -0.82 -3.04 -10.76
CA TRP A 633 -2.00 -2.22 -10.45
C TRP A 633 -3.29 -3.04 -10.59
N ASP A 634 -3.85 -3.53 -9.48
CA ASP A 634 -5.14 -4.23 -9.49
C ASP A 634 -6.27 -3.22 -9.74
N LEU A 635 -7.12 -3.49 -10.73
CA LEU A 635 -8.25 -2.61 -11.03
C LEU A 635 -9.37 -2.69 -9.98
N ARG A 636 -9.39 -3.74 -9.15
CA ARG A 636 -10.41 -3.94 -8.13
C ARG A 636 -10.10 -3.11 -6.89
N PRO A 637 -11.12 -2.49 -6.26
CA PRO A 637 -10.93 -1.76 -5.02
C PRO A 637 -10.64 -2.72 -3.86
N GLN A 638 -9.61 -2.41 -3.07
CA GLN A 638 -9.15 -3.26 -1.95
C GLN A 638 -9.82 -2.82 -0.65
N ARG A 639 -11.14 -3.01 -0.57
CA ARG A 639 -11.98 -2.50 0.54
C ARG A 639 -12.44 -3.59 1.50
N ASN A 640 -12.74 -4.80 1.00
CA ASN A 640 -13.22 -5.89 1.85
C ASN A 640 -12.06 -6.76 2.33
N THR A 641 -11.67 -6.55 3.59
CA THR A 641 -10.50 -7.21 4.20
C THR A 641 -10.64 -8.72 4.36
N ASP A 642 -11.87 -9.25 4.26
CA ASP A 642 -12.16 -10.66 4.52
C ASP A 642 -12.07 -11.51 3.24
N THR A 643 -11.81 -10.89 2.09
CA THR A 643 -11.71 -11.58 0.80
C THR A 643 -10.31 -12.15 0.56
N ASN A 644 -10.23 -13.26 -0.17
CA ASN A 644 -8.95 -13.78 -0.66
C ASN A 644 -8.24 -12.77 -1.58
N SER A 645 -9.00 -11.95 -2.31
CA SER A 645 -8.46 -10.83 -3.11
C SER A 645 -7.70 -9.84 -2.24
N PHE A 646 -8.25 -9.46 -1.08
CA PHE A 646 -7.56 -8.55 -0.16
C PHE A 646 -6.32 -9.18 0.46
N LYS A 647 -6.41 -10.43 0.93
CA LYS A 647 -5.24 -11.15 1.48
C LYS A 647 -4.11 -11.25 0.46
N ARG A 648 -4.45 -11.56 -0.80
CA ARG A 648 -3.51 -11.53 -1.92
C ARG A 648 -2.95 -10.13 -2.15
N TRP A 649 -3.81 -9.11 -2.15
CA TRP A 649 -3.34 -7.73 -2.23
C TRP A 649 -2.35 -7.43 -1.12
N GLN A 650 -2.54 -7.85 0.13
CA GLN A 650 -1.63 -7.49 1.22
C GLN A 650 -0.17 -7.93 1.03
N SER A 651 0.12 -9.09 0.43
CA SER A 651 1.49 -9.64 0.34
C SER A 651 2.05 -9.77 -1.08
N SER A 652 1.22 -9.53 -2.10
CA SER A 652 1.62 -9.63 -3.51
C SER A 652 2.39 -8.39 -4.00
N PHE A 653 2.70 -8.40 -5.30
CA PHE A 653 3.33 -7.31 -6.03
C PHE A 653 2.44 -6.07 -6.21
N PHE A 654 1.15 -6.14 -5.87
CA PHE A 654 0.25 -4.99 -6.10
C PHE A 654 0.72 -3.75 -5.34
N VAL A 655 0.61 -2.57 -5.96
CA VAL A 655 1.12 -1.30 -5.38
C VAL A 655 0.02 -0.34 -4.96
N ASN A 656 -1.23 -0.60 -5.34
CA ASN A 656 -2.40 0.24 -5.04
C ASN A 656 -2.42 0.62 -3.55
N ARG A 657 -2.40 1.92 -3.24
CA ARG A 657 -2.42 2.51 -1.88
C ARG A 657 -1.22 2.18 -0.98
N LYS A 658 -0.42 1.15 -1.26
CA LYS A 658 0.70 0.71 -0.39
C LYS A 658 1.91 1.63 -0.47
N ILE A 659 2.39 1.90 -1.69
CA ILE A 659 3.57 2.75 -1.87
C ILE A 659 3.25 4.24 -1.69
N MET A 660 1.96 4.58 -1.59
CA MET A 660 1.45 5.90 -1.23
C MET A 660 1.25 6.07 0.28
N LEU A 661 1.58 5.07 1.11
CA LEU A 661 1.47 5.23 2.57
C LEU A 661 2.48 6.27 3.05
N ILE A 662 1.97 7.22 3.82
CA ILE A 662 2.78 8.22 4.50
C ILE A 662 3.45 7.57 5.71
N THR A 663 4.66 8.00 6.07
CA THR A 663 5.33 7.49 7.27
C THR A 663 4.99 8.32 8.51
N LEU A 664 5.22 7.73 9.68
CA LEU A 664 5.17 8.45 10.94
C LEU A 664 6.09 9.69 10.94
N SER A 665 7.29 9.56 10.37
CA SER A 665 8.24 10.68 10.27
C SER A 665 7.70 11.81 9.41
N ASP A 666 7.09 11.50 8.26
CA ASP A 666 6.49 12.50 7.37
C ASP A 666 5.40 13.32 8.08
N ILE A 667 4.55 12.66 8.88
CA ILE A 667 3.49 13.33 9.66
C ILE A 667 4.11 14.25 10.70
N ILE A 668 5.11 13.78 11.44
CA ILE A 668 5.77 14.58 12.48
C ILE A 668 6.49 15.78 11.87
N GLN A 669 7.16 15.61 10.72
CA GLN A 669 7.82 16.69 9.99
C GLN A 669 6.81 17.77 9.58
N ASP A 670 5.66 17.40 8.96
CA ASP A 670 4.61 18.36 8.60
C ASP A 670 4.06 19.10 9.84
N VAL A 671 3.83 18.40 10.96
CA VAL A 671 3.34 19.01 12.21
C VAL A 671 4.34 20.02 12.79
N LEU A 672 5.63 19.68 12.81
CA LEU A 672 6.69 20.55 13.34
C LEU A 672 6.89 21.78 12.46
N GLN A 673 6.97 21.59 11.14
CA GLN A 673 7.12 22.68 10.18
C GLN A 673 5.96 23.67 10.28
N ARG A 674 4.72 23.18 10.38
CA ARG A 674 3.53 24.02 10.57
C ARG A 674 3.51 24.79 11.88
N SER A 675 4.28 24.33 12.86
CA SER A 675 4.46 25.02 14.14
C SER A 675 5.60 26.04 14.12
N GLY A 676 6.27 26.20 12.97
CA GLY A 676 7.41 27.10 12.80
C GLY A 676 8.73 26.53 13.31
N ILE A 677 8.83 25.22 13.58
CA ILE A 677 10.07 24.55 13.96
C ILE A 677 10.81 24.14 12.68
N ASP A 678 12.04 24.63 12.53
CA ASP A 678 12.88 24.36 11.36
C ASP A 678 13.31 22.87 11.32
N GLN A 679 13.29 22.26 10.14
CA GLN A 679 13.77 20.88 9.93
C GLN A 679 15.22 20.69 10.39
N LEU A 680 16.07 21.72 10.32
CA LEU A 680 17.46 21.66 10.80
C LEU A 680 17.58 21.57 12.32
N THR A 681 16.50 21.83 13.07
CA THR A 681 16.47 21.70 14.54
C THR A 681 16.00 20.32 15.00
N VAL A 682 15.59 19.44 14.07
CA VAL A 682 14.96 18.16 14.39
C VAL A 682 15.63 17.03 13.61
N ASN A 683 15.99 15.98 14.32
CA ASN A 683 16.62 14.79 13.75
C ASN A 683 15.70 13.57 14.00
N ILE A 684 15.16 12.98 12.94
CA ILE A 684 14.26 11.83 13.04
C ILE A 684 14.98 10.58 12.55
N GLN A 685 15.05 9.54 13.39
CA GLN A 685 15.84 8.34 13.10
C GLN A 685 15.06 7.05 13.42
N ASN A 686 14.93 6.15 12.44
CA ASN A 686 14.39 4.80 12.64
C ASN A 686 12.97 4.73 13.22
N ILE A 687 12.14 5.77 13.07
CA ILE A 687 10.73 5.75 13.53
C ILE A 687 9.74 5.49 12.39
N ASP A 688 10.22 5.28 11.16
CA ASP A 688 9.34 5.11 10.01
C ASP A 688 8.43 3.88 10.17
N LYS A 689 7.14 4.17 10.27
CA LYS A 689 6.04 3.21 10.23
C LYS A 689 5.04 3.71 9.20
N ALA A 690 4.60 2.82 8.31
CA ALA A 690 3.59 3.15 7.33
C ALA A 690 2.23 3.39 8.02
N ILE A 691 1.59 4.52 7.70
CA ILE A 691 0.33 4.96 8.29
C ILE A 691 -0.77 4.93 7.22
N TYR A 692 -1.84 4.16 7.46
CA TYR A 692 -2.99 4.10 6.54
C TYR A 692 -3.77 5.41 6.51
N GLY A 693 -3.93 6.04 7.67
CA GLY A 693 -4.66 7.28 7.84
C GLY A 693 -4.46 7.88 9.23
N TYR A 694 -4.46 9.20 9.32
CA TYR A 694 -4.49 9.95 10.57
C TYR A 694 -5.27 11.25 10.35
N SER A 695 -6.10 11.64 11.32
CA SER A 695 -6.88 12.87 11.24
C SER A 695 -6.71 13.74 12.48
N ILE A 696 -6.34 14.99 12.27
CA ILE A 696 -6.36 16.03 13.30
C ILE A 696 -7.66 16.83 13.12
N SER A 697 -8.68 16.46 13.88
CA SER A 697 -10.05 17.04 13.77
C SER A 697 -10.40 17.99 14.92
N LYS A 698 -9.42 18.33 15.76
CA LYS A 698 -9.56 19.20 16.94
C LYS A 698 -8.37 20.14 17.02
N LYS A 699 -8.54 21.26 17.73
CA LYS A 699 -7.44 22.16 18.06
C LYS A 699 -6.52 21.49 19.09
N LEU A 700 -5.34 21.07 18.66
CA LEU A 700 -4.29 20.45 19.47
C LEU A 700 -2.98 21.22 19.27
N SER A 701 -2.10 21.22 20.26
CA SER A 701 -0.72 21.69 20.06
C SER A 701 0.08 20.63 19.29
N ALA A 702 1.18 21.02 18.64
CA ALA A 702 2.08 20.05 18.02
C ALA A 702 2.67 19.06 19.01
N TRP A 703 2.94 19.51 20.25
CA TRP A 703 3.39 18.64 21.32
C TRP A 703 2.36 17.56 21.65
N ASP A 704 1.08 17.91 21.77
CA ASP A 704 0.01 16.94 22.05
C ASP A 704 -0.13 15.90 20.94
N ILE A 705 -0.02 16.34 19.67
CA ILE A 705 -0.05 15.44 18.51
C ILE A 705 1.13 14.47 18.53
N ILE A 706 2.35 14.99 18.75
CA ILE A 706 3.56 14.16 18.82
C ILE A 706 3.48 13.20 20.01
N LYS A 707 2.90 13.63 21.14
CA LYS A 707 2.68 12.78 22.32
C LYS A 707 1.64 11.68 22.08
N GLU A 708 0.55 11.97 21.37
CA GLU A 708 -0.40 10.95 20.91
C GLU A 708 0.34 9.88 20.11
N LEU A 709 1.09 10.29 19.09
CA LEU A 709 1.85 9.37 18.23
C LEU A 709 2.94 8.62 19.00
N GLN A 710 3.60 9.28 19.96
CA GLN A 710 4.59 8.67 20.85
C GLN A 710 3.98 7.57 21.70
N SER A 711 2.77 7.78 22.24
CA SER A 711 2.08 6.78 23.07
C SER A 711 1.72 5.50 22.31
N VAL A 712 1.51 5.60 20.99
CA VAL A 712 1.14 4.48 20.12
C VAL A 712 2.37 3.74 19.59
N TYR A 713 3.40 4.49 19.16
CA TYR A 713 4.57 3.92 18.47
C TYR A 713 5.84 3.83 19.32
N ASN A 714 5.81 4.33 20.56
CA ASN A 714 6.87 4.26 21.56
C ASN A 714 8.28 4.70 21.10
N PHE A 715 8.35 5.76 20.29
CA PHE A 715 9.64 6.39 20.00
C PHE A 715 10.08 7.27 21.18
N THR A 716 11.38 7.51 21.27
CA THR A 716 11.97 8.39 22.29
C THR A 716 12.22 9.77 21.71
N ILE A 717 12.04 10.80 22.53
CA ILE A 717 12.34 12.20 22.18
C ILE A 717 13.41 12.67 23.15
N ARG A 718 14.52 13.19 22.64
CA ARG A 718 15.60 13.76 23.45
C ARG A 718 16.23 14.97 22.77
N GLU A 719 16.99 15.74 23.52
CA GLU A 719 17.90 16.73 22.95
C GLU A 719 19.25 16.07 22.65
N GLU A 720 19.80 16.31 21.47
CA GLU A 720 21.11 15.84 21.06
C GLU A 720 21.76 16.84 20.11
N SER A 721 22.98 17.29 20.42
CA SER A 721 23.73 18.24 19.58
C SER A 721 22.95 19.52 19.21
N ASN A 722 22.21 20.09 20.19
CA ASN A 722 21.30 21.22 20.01
C ASN A 722 20.13 20.98 19.02
N GLN A 723 19.78 19.71 18.78
CA GLN A 723 18.61 19.30 18.00
C GLN A 723 17.66 18.45 18.84
N ILE A 724 16.37 18.52 18.54
CA ILE A 724 15.38 17.57 19.05
C ILE A 724 15.52 16.29 18.22
N THR A 725 15.99 15.22 18.84
CA THR A 725 16.11 13.90 18.21
C THR A 725 14.93 13.01 18.60
N LEU A 726 14.18 12.57 17.60
CA LEU A 726 13.13 11.57 17.73
C LEU A 726 13.64 10.26 17.15
N TYR A 727 13.64 9.21 17.94
CA TYR A 727 14.25 7.97 17.49
C TYR A 727 13.64 6.72 18.10
N SER A 728 13.77 5.60 17.38
CA SER A 728 13.51 4.27 17.91
C SER A 728 14.78 3.43 17.75
N MET A 729 15.45 3.10 18.86
CA MET A 729 16.64 2.26 18.82
C MET A 729 16.24 0.78 18.85
N PRO A 730 16.80 -0.08 17.99
CA PRO A 730 16.89 -1.49 18.33
C PRO A 730 17.75 -1.63 19.60
N PRO A 731 17.43 -2.56 20.52
CA PRO A 731 18.06 -2.67 21.85
C PRO A 731 19.56 -3.05 21.87
N LYS A 732 20.28 -2.98 20.73
CA LYS A 732 21.61 -3.59 20.56
C LYS A 732 22.79 -2.74 21.07
N ASN A 733 22.59 -1.46 21.39
CA ASN A 733 23.63 -0.62 22.00
C ASN A 733 23.42 -0.57 23.51
N VAL A 734 23.83 -1.63 24.20
CA VAL A 734 23.80 -1.71 25.66
C VAL A 734 25.13 -1.25 26.23
N ILE A 735 25.11 -0.26 27.11
CA ILE A 735 26.30 0.33 27.72
C ILE A 735 26.54 -0.33 29.08
N ALA A 736 27.62 -1.10 29.21
CA ALA A 736 27.96 -1.73 30.49
C ALA A 736 28.48 -0.71 31.50
N ILE A 737 27.89 -0.67 32.69
CA ILE A 737 28.34 0.16 33.81
C ILE A 737 29.18 -0.69 34.77
N SER A 738 30.37 -0.21 35.12
CA SER A 738 31.24 -0.92 36.06
C SER A 738 30.63 -0.95 37.46
N LYS A 739 30.66 -2.11 38.12
CA LYS A 739 30.23 -2.27 39.52
C LYS A 739 30.90 -1.26 40.47
N ASN A 740 32.16 -0.91 40.22
CA ASN A 740 32.93 -0.02 41.08
C ASN A 740 32.51 1.46 40.97
N ASP A 741 31.69 1.80 39.98
CA ASP A 741 31.23 3.17 39.76
C ASP A 741 29.82 3.44 40.26
N ILE A 742 29.14 2.40 40.73
CA ILE A 742 27.78 2.52 41.21
C ILE A 742 27.88 2.79 42.71
N GLU A 743 27.44 3.97 43.14
CA GLU A 743 27.30 4.26 44.57
C GLU A 743 26.14 3.44 45.14
N ILE A 744 26.45 2.26 45.67
CA ILE A 744 25.45 1.28 46.13
C ILE A 744 24.52 1.89 47.21
N GLU A 745 25.06 2.75 48.09
CA GLU A 745 24.29 3.42 49.16
C GLU A 745 23.19 4.34 48.63
N ASN A 746 23.36 4.86 47.41
CA ASN A 746 22.41 5.75 46.73
C ASN A 746 21.58 5.04 45.66
N CYS A 747 21.77 3.72 45.49
CA CYS A 747 21.00 2.91 44.56
C CYS A 747 19.68 2.48 45.21
N THR A 748 18.56 2.90 44.63
CA THR A 748 17.23 2.44 45.07
C THR A 748 16.50 1.76 43.92
N VAL A 749 15.96 0.58 44.20
CA VAL A 749 15.10 -0.15 43.27
C VAL A 749 13.72 -0.19 43.87
N THR A 750 12.78 0.51 43.23
CA THR A 750 11.37 0.49 43.60
C THR A 750 10.64 -0.43 42.65
N ARG A 751 10.18 -1.58 43.15
CA ARG A 751 9.27 -2.45 42.43
C ARG A 751 7.87 -2.23 42.97
N THR A 752 7.02 -1.61 42.18
CA THR A 752 5.59 -1.59 42.49
C THR A 752 5.08 -2.99 42.26
N ALA A 753 4.38 -3.59 43.24
CA ALA A 753 3.62 -4.81 43.00
C ALA A 753 2.71 -4.47 41.81
N ALA A 754 3.01 -5.06 40.66
CA ALA A 754 2.47 -4.59 39.41
C ALA A 754 0.96 -4.42 39.56
N ASN A 755 0.43 -3.35 38.99
CA ASN A 755 -0.98 -3.37 38.62
C ASN A 755 -1.12 -4.40 37.48
N LEU A 756 -0.90 -5.69 37.78
CA LEU A 756 -1.13 -6.87 36.92
C LEU A 756 -2.59 -6.97 36.46
N HIS A 757 -3.41 -6.05 36.93
CA HIS A 757 -4.83 -5.85 36.69
C HIS A 757 -5.13 -4.76 35.66
N ASN A 758 -4.11 -4.14 35.05
CA ASN A 758 -4.32 -3.15 34.01
C ASN A 758 -4.55 -3.80 32.68
N THR A 759 -5.74 -3.57 32.15
CA THR A 759 -6.07 -3.87 30.78
C THR A 759 -5.79 -2.61 29.97
N PRO A 760 -4.69 -2.52 29.19
CA PRO A 760 -4.56 -1.45 28.21
C PRO A 760 -5.68 -1.58 27.19
N VAL A 761 -6.34 -0.46 26.91
CA VAL A 761 -7.41 -0.37 25.91
C VAL A 761 -7.04 0.70 24.89
N LEU A 762 -6.94 0.32 23.63
CA LEU A 762 -6.70 1.24 22.52
C LEU A 762 -7.99 1.48 21.76
N PHE A 763 -8.47 2.72 21.70
CA PHE A 763 -9.51 3.14 20.75
C PHE A 763 -8.87 3.70 19.48
N TYR A 764 -9.26 3.15 18.34
CA TYR A 764 -8.70 3.46 17.03
C TYR A 764 -9.79 3.46 15.95
N ILE A 765 -9.46 3.98 14.76
CA ILE A 765 -10.32 3.90 13.58
C ILE A 765 -9.98 2.61 12.83
N SER A 766 -10.91 1.67 12.73
CA SER A 766 -10.63 0.39 12.06
C SER A 766 -10.80 0.49 10.55
N MET A 767 -9.75 0.18 9.80
CA MET A 767 -9.81 0.07 8.34
C MET A 767 -10.80 -1.02 7.88
N ARG A 768 -10.93 -2.11 8.64
CA ARG A 768 -11.79 -3.25 8.31
C ARG A 768 -13.27 -2.93 8.44
N PHE A 769 -13.64 -2.24 9.50
CA PHE A 769 -15.04 -1.92 9.81
C PHE A 769 -15.44 -0.56 9.26
N ASP A 770 -15.07 -0.30 8.00
CA ASP A 770 -15.56 0.88 7.30
C ASP A 770 -15.21 2.16 8.09
N TYR A 771 -13.98 2.28 8.61
CA TYR A 771 -13.50 3.41 9.41
C TYR A 771 -14.36 3.74 10.65
N GLN A 772 -15.06 2.74 11.20
CA GLN A 772 -15.71 2.87 12.50
C GLN A 772 -14.68 2.82 13.62
N ILE A 773 -15.00 3.51 14.72
CA ILE A 773 -14.22 3.44 15.95
C ILE A 773 -14.36 2.04 16.54
N ARG A 774 -13.22 1.44 16.89
CA ARG A 774 -13.11 0.15 17.55
C ARG A 774 -12.21 0.29 18.77
N SER A 775 -12.28 -0.70 19.66
CA SER A 775 -11.39 -0.84 20.79
C SER A 775 -10.70 -2.19 20.76
N GLN A 776 -9.41 -2.21 21.05
CA GLN A 776 -8.64 -3.43 21.27
C GLN A 776 -8.08 -3.43 22.69
N SER A 777 -8.06 -4.59 23.33
CA SER A 777 -7.58 -4.74 24.71
C SER A 777 -6.84 -6.05 24.92
N TYR A 778 -5.92 -6.09 25.88
CA TYR A 778 -5.22 -7.32 26.28
C TYR A 778 -5.36 -7.54 27.78
N SER A 779 -5.73 -8.77 28.18
CA SER A 779 -5.87 -9.16 29.59
C SER A 779 -5.42 -10.60 29.79
N THR A 780 -4.90 -10.91 30.97
CA THR A 780 -4.53 -12.28 31.37
C THR A 780 -5.61 -12.91 32.26
N HIS A 781 -5.74 -14.24 32.29
CA HIS A 781 -6.79 -14.96 33.04
C HIS A 781 -6.78 -14.77 34.57
N LYS A 782 -5.84 -14.01 35.15
CA LYS A 782 -5.66 -13.85 36.61
C LYS A 782 -6.18 -12.52 37.18
N THR A 783 -6.91 -11.71 36.39
CA THR A 783 -7.32 -10.36 36.80
C THR A 783 -8.76 -10.30 37.32
N THR A 784 -8.95 -9.93 38.60
CA THR A 784 -10.27 -9.79 39.26
C THR A 784 -10.69 -8.35 39.51
N HIS A 785 -9.88 -7.35 39.16
CA HIS A 785 -10.19 -5.91 39.30
C HIS A 785 -9.85 -5.18 37.99
N ASN A 786 -10.73 -4.31 37.49
CA ASN A 786 -10.62 -3.66 36.18
C ASN A 786 -10.16 -2.19 36.34
N ILE A 787 -8.85 -1.92 36.33
CA ILE A 787 -8.38 -0.56 36.07
C ILE A 787 -7.92 -0.53 34.61
N THR A 788 -8.55 0.29 33.79
CA THR A 788 -8.22 0.40 32.36
C THR A 788 -7.28 1.58 32.13
N ASP A 789 -6.17 1.34 31.44
CA ASP A 789 -5.34 2.42 30.90
C ASP A 789 -5.76 2.62 29.45
N THR A 790 -6.46 3.73 29.17
CA THR A 790 -7.09 3.94 27.87
C THR A 790 -6.26 4.89 27.01
N VAL A 791 -5.92 4.46 25.80
CA VAL A 791 -5.30 5.28 24.77
C VAL A 791 -6.33 5.54 23.68
N HIS A 792 -6.58 6.80 23.36
CA HIS A 792 -7.42 7.19 22.25
C HIS A 792 -6.56 7.74 21.12
N THR A 793 -6.73 7.20 19.91
CA THR A 793 -6.06 7.72 18.73
C THR A 793 -7.00 7.90 17.55
N SER A 794 -6.70 8.89 16.71
CA SER A 794 -7.35 9.07 15.41
C SER A 794 -6.62 8.37 14.27
N LEU A 795 -5.68 7.47 14.58
CA LEU A 795 -5.02 6.61 13.61
C LEU A 795 -6.00 5.58 13.03
N VAL A 796 -5.89 5.40 11.72
CA VAL A 796 -6.53 4.30 11.00
C VAL A 796 -5.58 3.10 11.06
N LEU A 797 -6.03 2.03 11.70
CA LEU A 797 -5.27 0.81 11.87
C LEU A 797 -6.06 -0.38 11.33
N ASP A 798 -5.34 -1.40 10.86
CA ASP A 798 -5.93 -2.74 10.82
C ASP A 798 -5.97 -3.35 12.23
N ASP A 799 -6.86 -4.31 12.44
CA ASP A 799 -7.11 -4.84 13.78
C ASP A 799 -5.90 -5.62 14.35
N LYS A 800 -5.03 -6.17 13.49
CA LYS A 800 -3.80 -6.86 13.92
C LYS A 800 -2.72 -5.86 14.36
N GLN A 801 -2.63 -4.71 13.70
CA GLN A 801 -1.77 -3.61 14.16
C GLN A 801 -2.21 -3.12 15.54
N ALA A 802 -3.51 -2.92 15.74
CA ALA A 802 -4.06 -2.52 17.03
C ALA A 802 -3.74 -3.56 18.13
N GLU A 803 -3.85 -4.86 17.83
CA GLU A 803 -3.48 -5.94 18.75
C GLU A 803 -2.00 -5.88 19.14
N LYS A 804 -1.10 -5.73 18.16
CA LYS A 804 0.35 -5.58 18.41
C LYS A 804 0.67 -4.36 19.28
N ILE A 805 0.03 -3.22 19.04
CA ILE A 805 0.23 -2.00 19.83
C ILE A 805 -0.21 -2.23 21.29
N VAL A 806 -1.36 -2.86 21.51
CA VAL A 806 -1.87 -3.12 22.86
C VAL A 806 -0.99 -4.12 23.61
N LEU A 807 -0.51 -5.17 22.94
CA LEU A 807 0.46 -6.12 23.50
C LEU A 807 1.74 -5.42 23.92
N HIS A 808 2.33 -4.62 23.02
CA HIS A 808 3.54 -3.86 23.33
C HIS A 808 3.31 -2.86 24.47
N THR A 809 2.15 -2.20 24.51
CA THR A 809 1.76 -1.30 25.63
C THR A 809 1.65 -2.05 26.95
N TYR A 810 1.11 -3.27 26.93
CA TYR A 810 1.05 -4.14 28.11
C TYR A 810 2.46 -4.50 28.62
N ASP A 811 3.37 -4.87 27.70
CA ASP A 811 4.76 -5.18 28.04
C ASP A 811 5.50 -3.95 28.60
N GLU A 812 5.23 -2.76 28.06
CA GLU A 812 5.71 -1.49 28.61
C GLU A 812 5.22 -1.24 30.03
N ILE A 813 3.92 -1.46 30.30
CA ILE A 813 3.34 -1.32 31.63
C ILE A 813 4.03 -2.29 32.60
N ILE A 814 4.31 -3.52 32.17
CA ILE A 814 5.03 -4.51 33.00
C ILE A 814 6.45 -4.04 33.31
N THR A 815 7.20 -3.65 32.27
CA THR A 815 8.61 -3.28 32.38
C THR A 815 8.83 -2.01 33.21
N LYS A 816 7.93 -1.03 33.11
CA LYS A 816 7.95 0.21 33.89
C LYS A 816 7.59 0.04 35.38
N ASN A 817 7.24 -1.16 35.85
CA ASN A 817 6.94 -1.40 37.27
C ASN A 817 8.18 -1.46 38.18
N THR A 818 9.38 -1.61 37.60
CA THR A 818 10.63 -1.60 38.36
C THR A 818 11.43 -0.37 37.97
N ILE A 819 11.49 0.60 38.88
CA ILE A 819 12.22 1.85 38.71
C ILE A 819 13.54 1.76 39.47
N TYR A 820 14.63 2.07 38.78
CA TYR A 820 15.98 2.16 39.31
C TYR A 820 16.35 3.63 39.43
N LYS A 821 16.90 4.02 40.58
CA LYS A 821 17.59 5.29 40.76
C LYS A 821 19.00 4.99 41.20
N MET A 822 19.99 5.58 40.55
CA MET A 822 21.39 5.39 40.90
C MET A 822 22.21 6.65 40.65
N THR A 823 23.34 6.74 41.35
CA THR A 823 24.34 7.79 41.18
C THR A 823 25.56 7.21 40.50
N LEU A 824 26.04 7.87 39.45
CA LEU A 824 27.23 7.49 38.69
C LEU A 824 28.24 8.66 38.64
N PRO A 825 29.54 8.38 38.49
CA PRO A 825 30.57 9.42 38.32
C PRO A 825 30.45 10.14 36.97
N LEU A 826 31.00 11.36 36.89
CA LEU A 826 30.97 12.21 35.69
C LEU A 826 31.58 11.58 34.43
N ARG A 827 32.35 10.49 34.51
CA ARG A 827 32.82 9.78 33.30
C ARG A 827 31.69 9.22 32.43
N TYR A 828 30.51 9.03 33.03
CA TYR A 828 29.28 8.62 32.34
C TYR A 828 28.42 9.79 31.85
N LEU A 829 28.96 11.02 31.84
CA LEU A 829 28.23 12.19 31.31
C LEU A 829 27.84 12.04 29.82
N HIS A 830 28.48 11.13 29.09
CA HIS A 830 28.14 10.80 27.72
C HIS A 830 26.83 10.01 27.58
N LEU A 831 26.29 9.45 28.67
CA LEU A 831 24.97 8.80 28.71
C LEU A 831 23.86 9.82 28.44
N LYS A 832 22.78 9.35 27.82
CA LYS A 832 21.63 10.17 27.44
C LYS A 832 20.33 9.52 27.89
N ILE A 833 19.27 10.33 27.98
CA ILE A 833 17.91 9.82 28.13
C ILE A 833 17.61 8.85 26.97
N GLY A 834 17.06 7.69 27.32
CA GLY A 834 16.72 6.60 26.43
C GLY A 834 17.84 5.63 26.10
N ASP A 835 19.08 5.86 26.55
CA ASP A 835 20.16 4.86 26.45
C ASP A 835 19.85 3.65 27.34
N ILE A 836 20.31 2.47 26.91
CA ILE A 836 20.16 1.23 27.68
C ILE A 836 21.50 0.91 28.34
N ILE A 837 21.49 0.81 29.67
CA ILE A 837 22.66 0.42 30.45
C ILE A 837 22.52 -1.01 30.97
N GLU A 838 23.62 -1.73 31.08
CA GLU A 838 23.69 -3.02 31.78
C GLU A 838 24.33 -2.81 33.15
N VAL A 839 23.63 -3.26 34.20
CA VAL A 839 24.12 -3.19 35.58
C VAL A 839 24.23 -4.60 36.15
N LYS A 840 25.46 -4.98 36.49
CA LYS A 840 25.82 -6.28 37.09
C LYS A 840 26.32 -6.09 38.53
N LEU A 841 25.42 -6.27 39.48
CA LEU A 841 25.69 -6.36 40.92
C LEU A 841 25.40 -7.78 41.42
N GLU A 842 25.79 -8.10 42.64
CA GLU A 842 25.74 -9.46 43.21
C GLU A 842 24.32 -10.06 43.25
N TYR A 843 23.29 -9.20 43.36
CA TYR A 843 21.88 -9.60 43.37
C TYR A 843 21.03 -8.86 42.31
N LEU A 844 21.68 -8.16 41.39
CA LEU A 844 21.02 -7.37 40.33
C LEU A 844 21.73 -7.59 39.00
N ASN A 845 21.05 -8.16 38.02
CA ASN A 845 21.59 -8.33 36.68
C ASN A 845 20.52 -7.93 35.67
N ASP A 846 20.36 -6.62 35.53
CA ASP A 846 19.28 -6.03 34.74
C ASP A 846 19.83 -5.04 33.71
N THR A 847 19.08 -4.95 32.61
CA THR A 847 19.25 -3.92 31.59
C THR A 847 18.24 -2.82 31.81
N ILE A 848 18.71 -1.59 31.95
CA ILE A 848 17.92 -0.45 32.42
C ILE A 848 17.90 0.60 31.32
N LYS A 849 16.71 1.03 30.91
CA LYS A 849 16.56 2.16 29.99
C LYS A 849 16.48 3.46 30.80
N ILE A 850 17.38 4.41 30.52
CA ILE A 850 17.43 5.70 31.21
C ILE A 850 16.19 6.51 30.81
N MET A 851 15.47 7.05 31.79
CA MET A 851 14.30 7.92 31.59
C MET A 851 14.52 9.36 32.05
N GLU A 852 15.38 9.55 33.05
CA GLU A 852 15.74 10.87 33.56
C GLU A 852 17.22 10.89 33.93
N MET A 853 17.86 12.03 33.71
CA MET A 853 19.24 12.29 34.09
C MET A 853 19.34 13.69 34.67
N ARG A 854 19.97 13.80 35.84
CA ARG A 854 20.29 15.09 36.48
C ARG A 854 21.78 15.17 36.73
N ILE A 855 22.40 16.24 36.26
CA ILE A 855 23.82 16.52 36.47
C ILE A 855 23.92 17.35 37.75
N LEU A 856 24.65 16.83 38.74
CA LEU A 856 25.08 17.59 39.91
C LEU A 856 26.57 17.90 39.80
N SER A 857 27.08 18.71 40.73
CA SER A 857 28.46 19.24 40.68
C SER A 857 29.56 18.18 40.53
N THR A 858 29.37 16.96 41.03
CA THR A 858 30.41 15.91 41.02
C THR A 858 29.91 14.54 40.53
N HIS A 859 28.62 14.38 40.29
CA HIS A 859 27.99 13.10 39.95
C HIS A 859 26.80 13.32 39.01
N ILE A 860 26.40 12.25 38.33
CA ILE A 860 25.13 12.20 37.61
C ILE A 860 24.16 11.29 38.38
N HIS A 861 22.93 11.75 38.55
CA HIS A 861 21.83 10.90 38.99
C HIS A 861 21.06 10.44 37.77
N ILE A 862 20.85 9.15 37.66
CA ILE A 862 20.01 8.57 36.63
C ILE A 862 18.82 7.86 37.27
N MET A 863 17.67 7.99 36.61
CA MET A 863 16.50 7.18 36.87
C MET A 863 16.18 6.43 35.59
N GLY A 864 15.78 5.16 35.72
CA GLY A 864 15.45 4.30 34.60
C GLY A 864 14.52 3.17 35.00
N TYR A 865 14.08 2.39 34.03
CA TYR A 865 13.24 1.21 34.26
C TYR A 865 13.85 -0.03 33.62
N ALA A 866 13.52 -1.21 34.15
CA ALA A 866 13.96 -2.47 33.57
C ALA A 866 13.47 -2.60 32.12
N CYS A 867 14.31 -3.02 31.20
CA CYS A 867 13.94 -3.28 29.82
C CYS A 867 14.58 -4.60 29.37
N SER A 868 13.94 -5.35 28.47
CA SER A 868 14.52 -6.56 27.89
C SER A 868 15.35 -6.21 26.65
N VAL A 869 16.59 -6.72 26.58
CA VAL A 869 17.48 -6.59 25.41
C VAL A 869 17.23 -7.68 24.37
N ALA A 870 16.42 -8.69 24.70
CA ALA A 870 16.02 -9.68 23.71
C ALA A 870 15.35 -8.93 22.54
N PRO A 871 15.74 -9.20 21.28
CA PRO A 871 15.03 -8.63 20.16
C PRO A 871 13.56 -9.00 20.33
N PHE A 872 12.71 -7.99 20.54
CA PHE A 872 11.31 -8.15 20.26
C PHE A 872 11.26 -8.41 18.76
N ASN A 873 11.17 -9.69 18.39
CA ASN A 873 10.74 -10.03 17.05
C ASN A 873 9.34 -9.42 16.94
N ALA A 874 9.20 -8.32 16.20
CA ALA A 874 7.92 -7.79 15.78
C ALA A 874 7.12 -8.79 14.90
N GLY A 875 7.60 -10.04 14.78
CA GLY A 875 7.03 -11.12 13.98
C GLY A 875 7.14 -12.54 14.54
N VAL A 876 7.31 -12.79 15.86
CA VAL A 876 7.27 -14.19 16.36
C VAL A 876 6.54 -14.34 17.70
N PHE A 877 5.27 -14.73 17.63
CA PHE A 877 4.69 -15.77 18.48
C PHE A 877 3.86 -16.70 17.57
N PRO A 878 3.85 -18.02 17.85
CA PRO A 878 3.17 -19.01 16.99
C PRO A 878 1.67 -18.75 16.96
N ILE A 879 1.09 -18.99 15.77
CA ILE A 879 -0.36 -19.04 15.50
C ILE A 879 -1.04 -20.07 16.40
#